data_AF-A0A3R8YX67-F1
#
_entry.id   AF-A0A3R8YX67-F1
#
_cell.length_a   1.000
_cell.length_b   1.000
_cell.length_c   1.000
_cell.angle_alpha   90.00
_cell.angle_beta   90.00
_cell.angle_gamma   90.00
#
_symmetry.space_group_name_H-M   'P 1'
#
loop_
_entity.id
_entity.type
_entity.pdbx_description
1 polymer ?
#
loop_
_entity_poly.entity_id
_entity_poly.type
_entity_poly.pdbx_seq_one_letter_code
_entity_poly.pdbx_strand_id
1 'polypeptide(L)'
;MEMDDWWFGWKGFTPERPCPGKVVLMVGAGISIDSPSRLPGGYELTEALLDHLLDSNAADEIKTVFGQCEQWMGRSLPRLEHVLDKAFEPSTIEGVERSGAARELLRIFSQRPPNANHHLIADYLIKHRGWCITTNFDDCIEQAGCHQIPVHVIEPEAKTLDILHREHGEDWGIIKVHGTIEHGCSGLGATLADLEHGLPEAFKKILEQVTNQADLMVVAGYSGTDHFDINHWIRDRWNGKRSTRLVWIDHRPSVEEEFWRLKEHENREPRVYWQGAFGGMKIQHGPTLALLSSLLGIPRKTVKDTEENGDWWRTALAEYYSPTKKEKHLTGTRLASSIGLGQLAEEQLRYLKRQLEDDDMLVPFEAEIYYSRGFIAGALWLQNYLKSSHEKNRKVNGTALIRAEGKPVKALLFYLARWLKSSRRLSLDEQIDAFACLLDIHERRQQWRLWQSKPLRRLGEKGCSVFRRYFMKLENNKLPLYLHGRMQMQSIRLGTLFYDEEAFSFNHVWNLLYHENSPPSFFTPYGPAIPGFYLIERSTAREEDRIADLVLANINYVNTLLSALRRRWPKGSESVFKERQRRDGYVDSGDYAVTYIVQLLNDSSQMVSALNAPHLHILIARAWIRADSILGGIEYWKQQRLYLGSPRSLTT
;
A
#
# COMPACT_ATOMS: atom_id res chain seq x y z
N MET A 1 17.17 1.81 -40.70
CA MET A 1 17.55 2.77 -41.77
C MET A 1 16.50 3.86 -41.88
N GLU A 2 15.33 3.67 -42.51
CA GLU A 2 14.32 4.75 -42.64
C GLU A 2 13.85 5.34 -41.30
N MET A 3 13.61 4.50 -40.29
CA MET A 3 13.26 4.94 -38.94
C MET A 3 14.43 5.69 -38.24
N ASP A 4 15.68 5.27 -38.43
CA ASP A 4 16.87 5.97 -37.89
C ASP A 4 17.06 7.32 -38.54
N ASP A 5 16.95 7.38 -39.86
CA ASP A 5 17.05 8.63 -40.61
C ASP A 5 15.93 9.60 -40.22
N TRP A 6 14.71 9.11 -39.99
CA TRP A 6 13.59 9.93 -39.49
C TRP A 6 13.88 10.53 -38.11
N TRP A 7 14.36 9.73 -37.15
CA TRP A 7 14.57 10.19 -35.77
C TRP A 7 15.77 11.08 -35.60
N PHE A 8 16.91 10.71 -36.20
CA PHE A 8 18.10 11.54 -36.15
C PHE A 8 18.01 12.76 -37.08
N GLY A 9 17.11 12.71 -38.08
CA GLY A 9 16.78 13.83 -38.96
C GLY A 9 15.72 14.78 -38.42
N TRP A 10 15.02 14.44 -37.32
CA TRP A 10 13.99 15.29 -36.71
C TRP A 10 14.63 16.56 -36.13
N LYS A 11 14.33 17.70 -36.77
CA LYS A 11 14.76 19.04 -36.34
C LYS A 11 13.58 19.84 -35.81
N GLY A 12 13.78 20.52 -34.67
CA GLY A 12 12.77 21.41 -34.09
C GLY A 12 11.68 20.68 -33.31
N PHE A 13 10.51 21.32 -33.19
CA PHE A 13 9.43 20.92 -32.29
C PHE A 13 8.46 19.90 -32.93
N THR A 14 8.10 20.09 -34.19
CA THR A 14 7.22 19.20 -34.95
C THR A 14 8.01 18.46 -36.03
N PRO A 15 7.85 17.13 -36.19
CA PRO A 15 8.49 16.41 -37.27
C PRO A 15 7.93 16.88 -38.62
N GLU A 16 8.80 17.04 -39.62
CA GLU A 16 8.41 17.48 -40.98
C GLU A 16 7.59 16.41 -41.73
N ARG A 17 7.72 15.15 -41.32
CA ARG A 17 7.03 14.00 -41.89
C ARG A 17 6.53 13.08 -40.78
N PRO A 18 5.41 12.34 -40.98
CA PRO A 18 4.92 11.36 -40.03
C PRO A 18 5.94 10.26 -39.73
N CYS A 19 5.81 9.61 -38.57
CA CYS A 19 6.62 8.46 -38.22
C CYS A 19 6.36 7.29 -39.20
N PRO A 20 7.39 6.67 -39.78
CA PRO A 20 7.21 5.59 -40.78
C PRO A 20 6.87 4.22 -40.17
N GLY A 21 6.89 4.07 -38.84
CA GLY A 21 6.73 2.78 -38.14
C GLY A 21 5.48 2.68 -37.26
N LYS A 22 5.41 1.62 -36.46
CA LYS A 22 4.33 1.37 -35.51
C LYS A 22 4.42 2.35 -34.34
N VAL A 23 3.43 3.24 -34.24
CA VAL A 23 3.29 4.17 -33.11
C VAL A 23 2.29 3.65 -32.09
N VAL A 24 2.71 3.56 -30.84
CA VAL A 24 1.85 3.29 -29.69
C VAL A 24 1.64 4.59 -28.92
N LEU A 25 0.40 4.89 -28.58
CA LEU A 25 0.05 6.07 -27.80
C LEU A 25 -0.08 5.70 -26.33
N MET A 26 0.39 6.57 -25.44
CA MET A 26 0.06 6.56 -24.02
C MET A 26 -0.48 7.92 -23.63
N VAL A 27 -1.73 7.99 -23.22
CA VAL A 27 -2.41 9.26 -22.97
C VAL A 27 -2.95 9.34 -21.55
N GLY A 28 -2.97 10.55 -20.99
CA GLY A 28 -3.51 10.83 -19.66
C GLY A 28 -4.52 11.98 -19.68
N ALA A 29 -4.94 12.43 -18.50
CA ALA A 29 -6.06 13.36 -18.35
C ALA A 29 -5.88 14.67 -19.13
N GLY A 30 -4.64 15.07 -19.41
CA GLY A 30 -4.31 16.27 -20.18
C GLY A 30 -4.89 16.29 -21.60
N ILE A 31 -5.18 15.14 -22.22
CA ILE A 31 -5.85 15.14 -23.53
C ILE A 31 -7.33 15.53 -23.43
N SER A 32 -7.93 15.40 -22.25
CA SER A 32 -9.36 15.61 -21.98
C SER A 32 -9.69 17.02 -21.46
N ILE A 33 -8.67 17.85 -21.19
CA ILE A 33 -8.83 19.22 -20.65
C ILE A 33 -9.40 20.18 -21.68
N ASP A 34 -8.97 20.05 -22.95
CA ASP A 34 -9.42 20.96 -24.00
C ASP A 34 -10.93 20.84 -24.25
N SER A 35 -11.52 21.97 -24.63
CA SER A 35 -12.91 22.07 -25.08
C SER A 35 -13.19 21.19 -26.30
N PRO A 36 -14.40 20.60 -26.44
CA PRO A 36 -15.56 20.67 -25.54
C PRO A 36 -15.56 19.73 -24.33
N SER A 37 -14.59 18.81 -24.20
CA SER A 37 -14.60 17.81 -23.11
C SER A 37 -14.51 18.48 -21.72
N ARG A 38 -13.54 19.40 -21.56
CA ARG A 38 -13.32 20.20 -20.33
C ARG A 38 -13.35 19.37 -19.05
N LEU A 39 -12.70 18.21 -19.10
CA LEU A 39 -12.52 17.35 -17.94
C LEU A 39 -11.36 17.87 -17.08
N PRO A 40 -11.40 17.66 -15.75
CA PRO A 40 -10.34 18.13 -14.88
C PRO A 40 -9.04 17.33 -15.06
N GLY A 41 -7.92 17.99 -14.83
CA GLY A 41 -6.67 17.30 -14.54
C GLY A 41 -6.72 16.61 -13.17
N GLY A 42 -5.82 15.65 -12.94
CA GLY A 42 -5.79 14.89 -11.69
C GLY A 42 -5.53 15.77 -10.46
N TYR A 43 -4.73 16.82 -10.61
CA TYR A 43 -4.43 17.77 -9.54
C TYR A 43 -5.67 18.59 -9.14
N GLU A 44 -6.30 19.23 -10.13
CA GLU A 44 -7.47 20.09 -9.94
C GLU A 44 -8.66 19.29 -9.38
N LEU A 45 -8.85 18.06 -9.86
CA LEU A 45 -9.87 17.17 -9.33
C LEU A 45 -9.59 16.78 -7.88
N THR A 46 -8.34 16.42 -7.55
CA THR A 46 -7.96 16.06 -6.19
C THR A 46 -8.23 17.21 -5.22
N GLU A 47 -7.81 18.42 -5.57
CA GLU A 47 -8.04 19.62 -4.78
C GLU A 47 -9.54 19.85 -4.54
N ALA A 48 -10.33 19.85 -5.60
CA ALA A 48 -11.77 20.05 -5.51
C ALA A 48 -12.47 18.97 -4.67
N LEU A 49 -12.02 17.71 -4.77
CA LEU A 49 -12.56 16.62 -3.96
C LEU A 49 -12.22 16.78 -2.49
N LEU A 50 -11.01 17.23 -2.14
CA LEU A 50 -10.67 17.53 -0.74
C LEU A 50 -11.59 18.60 -0.17
N ASP A 51 -11.81 19.69 -0.92
CA ASP A 51 -12.68 20.79 -0.49
C ASP A 51 -14.15 20.35 -0.39
N HIS A 52 -14.59 19.48 -1.29
CA HIS A 52 -15.96 18.99 -1.34
C HIS A 52 -16.25 17.95 -0.25
N LEU A 53 -15.37 16.96 -0.10
CA LEU A 53 -15.57 15.78 0.74
C LEU A 53 -15.17 15.97 2.20
N LEU A 54 -14.38 16.99 2.52
CA LEU A 54 -13.87 17.21 3.87
C LEU A 54 -14.50 18.44 4.53
N ASP A 55 -14.28 18.55 5.83
CA ASP A 55 -14.41 19.80 6.56
C ASP A 55 -13.30 20.76 6.14
N SER A 56 -13.58 22.07 6.09
CA SER A 56 -12.62 23.08 5.58
C SER A 56 -11.29 23.05 6.32
N ASN A 57 -11.30 22.88 7.64
CA ASN A 57 -10.08 22.83 8.43
C ASN A 57 -9.25 21.60 8.08
N ALA A 58 -9.90 20.44 7.86
CA ALA A 58 -9.20 19.23 7.46
C ALA A 58 -8.61 19.34 6.05
N ALA A 59 -9.37 19.89 5.10
CA ALA A 59 -8.89 20.10 3.74
C ALA A 59 -7.64 21.01 3.73
N ASP A 60 -7.71 22.13 4.44
CA ASP A 60 -6.62 23.12 4.47
C ASP A 60 -5.36 22.59 5.19
N GLU A 61 -5.53 21.85 6.29
CA GLU A 61 -4.39 21.24 6.99
C GLU A 61 -3.72 20.16 6.12
N ILE A 62 -4.49 19.29 5.46
CA ILE A 62 -3.95 18.27 4.54
C ILE A 62 -3.20 18.94 3.39
N LYS A 63 -3.79 19.95 2.75
CA LYS A 63 -3.14 20.74 1.68
C LYS A 63 -1.85 21.38 2.17
N THR A 64 -1.85 21.96 3.38
CA THR A 64 -0.69 22.61 3.97
C THR A 64 0.45 21.61 4.21
N VAL A 65 0.16 20.47 4.83
CA VAL A 65 1.17 19.43 5.10
C VAL A 65 1.76 18.91 3.79
N PHE A 66 0.92 18.56 2.82
CA PHE A 66 1.42 18.07 1.54
C PHE A 66 2.22 19.12 0.78
N GLY A 67 1.82 20.40 0.85
CA GLY A 67 2.61 21.52 0.31
C GLY A 67 4.00 21.63 0.97
N GLN A 68 4.09 21.49 2.30
CA GLN A 68 5.38 21.50 3.01
C GLN A 68 6.26 20.29 2.62
N CYS A 69 5.64 19.16 2.31
CA CYS A 69 6.29 17.94 1.89
C CYS A 69 6.54 17.86 0.37
N GLU A 70 6.14 18.85 -0.42
CA GLU A 70 6.22 18.81 -1.90
C GLU A 70 7.63 18.54 -2.39
N GLN A 71 8.63 19.19 -1.78
CA GLN A 71 10.04 19.00 -2.13
C GLN A 71 10.53 17.55 -1.96
N TRP A 72 9.90 16.77 -1.06
CA TRP A 72 10.24 15.38 -0.73
C TRP A 72 9.39 14.40 -1.54
N MET A 73 8.09 14.69 -1.70
CA MET A 73 7.13 13.78 -2.35
C MET A 73 6.96 14.04 -3.85
N GLY A 74 7.44 15.17 -4.37
CA GLY A 74 7.24 15.59 -5.76
C GLY A 74 5.81 16.03 -6.07
N ARG A 75 4.98 16.28 -5.05
CA ARG A 75 3.58 16.72 -5.17
C ARG A 75 3.12 17.48 -3.94
N SER A 76 2.20 18.42 -4.12
CA SER A 76 1.62 19.24 -3.04
C SER A 76 0.25 18.77 -2.56
N LEU A 77 -0.27 17.64 -3.07
CA LEU A 77 -1.55 17.04 -2.67
C LEU A 77 -1.46 15.51 -2.49
N PRO A 78 -2.39 14.89 -1.74
CA PRO A 78 -2.61 13.45 -1.76
C PRO A 78 -2.87 12.91 -3.18
N ARG A 79 -2.82 11.59 -3.35
CA ARG A 79 -3.20 10.96 -4.61
C ARG A 79 -4.72 10.96 -4.78
N LEU A 80 -5.20 11.16 -6.01
CA LEU A 80 -6.62 11.12 -6.34
C LEU A 80 -7.25 9.78 -5.92
N GLU A 81 -6.61 8.67 -6.27
CA GLU A 81 -7.11 7.32 -6.01
C GLU A 81 -7.26 7.07 -4.51
N HIS A 82 -6.34 7.61 -3.71
CA HIS A 82 -6.38 7.49 -2.26
C HIS A 82 -7.52 8.30 -1.63
N VAL A 83 -7.75 9.52 -2.13
CA VAL A 83 -8.90 10.35 -1.71
C VAL A 83 -10.22 9.64 -2.04
N LEU A 84 -10.33 9.12 -3.26
CA LEU A 84 -11.51 8.38 -3.72
C LEU A 84 -11.74 7.09 -2.93
N ASP A 85 -10.69 6.31 -2.66
CA ASP A 85 -10.79 5.08 -1.86
C ASP A 85 -11.36 5.36 -0.46
N LYS A 86 -10.85 6.38 0.24
CA LYS A 86 -11.35 6.73 1.58
C LYS A 86 -12.76 7.32 1.56
N ALA A 87 -13.13 7.99 0.47
CA ALA A 87 -14.49 8.48 0.27
C ALA A 87 -15.48 7.36 -0.07
N PHE A 88 -15.04 6.30 -0.76
CA PHE A 88 -15.89 5.19 -1.20
C PHE A 88 -15.99 4.05 -0.19
N GLU A 89 -15.22 4.10 0.89
CA GLU A 89 -15.24 3.11 1.96
C GLU A 89 -16.65 3.05 2.61
N PRO A 90 -17.39 1.93 2.48
CA PRO A 90 -18.76 1.83 3.00
C PRO A 90 -18.83 2.12 4.50
N SER A 91 -19.80 2.93 4.94
CA SER A 91 -20.02 3.20 6.36
C SER A 91 -21.45 2.91 6.80
N THR A 92 -21.63 2.42 8.03
CA THR A 92 -22.93 2.34 8.69
C THR A 92 -23.48 3.71 9.10
N ILE A 93 -22.63 4.74 9.21
CA ILE A 93 -23.04 6.13 9.49
C ILE A 93 -23.82 6.75 8.32
N GLU A 94 -23.52 6.34 7.10
CA GLU A 94 -24.21 6.81 5.89
C GLU A 94 -25.65 6.28 5.82
N GLY A 95 -25.97 5.22 6.56
CA GLY A 95 -27.18 4.42 6.38
C GLY A 95 -27.07 3.50 5.18
N VAL A 96 -27.76 2.36 5.21
CA VAL A 96 -27.73 1.35 4.12
C VAL A 96 -28.14 1.97 2.77
N GLU A 97 -29.00 2.99 2.80
CA GLU A 97 -29.54 3.66 1.60
C GLU A 97 -28.55 4.61 0.91
N ARG A 98 -27.56 5.17 1.62
CA ARG A 98 -26.55 6.08 1.04
C ARG A 98 -25.17 5.44 0.88
N SER A 99 -25.02 4.17 1.26
CA SER A 99 -23.75 3.46 1.16
C SER A 99 -23.29 3.38 -0.30
N GLY A 100 -22.09 3.91 -0.58
CA GLY A 100 -21.53 3.97 -1.94
C GLY A 100 -22.02 5.14 -2.79
N ALA A 101 -22.87 6.05 -2.25
CA ALA A 101 -23.36 7.22 -2.97
C ALA A 101 -22.24 8.19 -3.37
N ALA A 102 -21.14 8.25 -2.61
CA ALA A 102 -19.97 9.05 -2.96
C ALA A 102 -19.36 8.65 -4.32
N ARG A 103 -19.57 7.42 -4.79
CA ARG A 103 -19.10 6.98 -6.12
C ARG A 103 -19.76 7.74 -7.25
N GLU A 104 -20.94 8.33 -7.04
CA GLU A 104 -21.62 9.17 -8.03
C GLU A 104 -20.81 10.40 -8.43
N LEU A 105 -19.81 10.81 -7.64
CA LEU A 105 -18.86 11.85 -8.05
C LEU A 105 -18.10 11.50 -9.34
N LEU A 106 -17.90 10.20 -9.63
CA LEU A 106 -17.26 9.75 -10.88
C LEU A 106 -18.13 9.98 -12.12
N ARG A 107 -19.41 10.33 -11.95
CA ARG A 107 -20.32 10.64 -13.05
C ARG A 107 -19.85 11.84 -13.88
N ILE A 108 -18.96 12.68 -13.35
CA ILE A 108 -18.31 13.77 -14.12
C ILE A 108 -17.62 13.26 -15.40
N PHE A 109 -17.21 11.99 -15.45
CA PHE A 109 -16.56 11.39 -16.62
C PHE A 109 -17.55 10.83 -17.66
N SER A 110 -18.84 10.77 -17.35
CA SER A 110 -19.85 10.13 -18.19
C SER A 110 -20.37 11.08 -19.27
N GLN A 111 -20.55 10.56 -20.49
CA GLN A 111 -21.25 11.24 -21.60
C GLN A 111 -20.65 12.61 -21.96
N ARG A 112 -19.33 12.75 -21.87
CA ARG A 112 -18.65 14.01 -22.23
C ARG A 112 -18.39 14.08 -23.73
N PRO A 113 -18.60 15.24 -24.36
CA PRO A 113 -18.33 15.39 -25.77
C PRO A 113 -16.82 15.31 -26.05
N PRO A 114 -16.37 14.55 -27.05
CA PRO A 114 -14.96 14.44 -27.38
C PRO A 114 -14.39 15.73 -28.00
N ASN A 115 -13.21 16.13 -27.53
CA ASN A 115 -12.40 17.18 -28.15
C ASN A 115 -11.54 16.72 -29.34
N ALA A 116 -10.81 17.68 -29.91
CA ALA A 116 -9.97 17.48 -31.10
C ALA A 116 -8.86 16.45 -30.89
N ASN A 117 -8.31 16.32 -29.67
CA ASN A 117 -7.30 15.31 -29.36
C ASN A 117 -7.92 13.91 -29.45
N HIS A 118 -9.10 13.70 -28.86
CA HIS A 118 -9.80 12.41 -28.92
C HIS A 118 -10.10 11.99 -30.35
N HIS A 119 -10.62 12.90 -31.18
CA HIS A 119 -10.88 12.61 -32.59
C HIS A 119 -9.61 12.25 -33.36
N LEU A 120 -8.52 12.97 -33.12
CA LEU A 120 -7.24 12.68 -33.77
C LEU A 120 -6.71 11.29 -33.40
N ILE A 121 -6.80 10.94 -32.12
CA ILE A 121 -6.40 9.63 -31.61
C ILE A 121 -7.30 8.53 -32.20
N ALA A 122 -8.62 8.72 -32.17
CA ALA A 122 -9.58 7.76 -32.72
C ALA A 122 -9.35 7.53 -34.22
N ASP A 123 -9.17 8.60 -35.00
CA ASP A 123 -8.88 8.51 -36.44
C ASP A 123 -7.58 7.73 -36.71
N TYR A 124 -6.54 7.96 -35.89
CA TYR A 124 -5.30 7.18 -35.98
C TYR A 124 -5.54 5.70 -35.71
N LEU A 125 -6.20 5.37 -34.59
CA LEU A 125 -6.44 3.98 -34.18
C LEU A 125 -7.27 3.21 -35.22
N ILE A 126 -8.33 3.82 -35.75
CA ILE A 126 -9.20 3.20 -36.77
C ILE A 126 -8.42 2.98 -38.08
N LYS A 127 -7.68 4.00 -38.53
CA LYS A 127 -6.96 3.96 -39.82
C LYS A 127 -5.81 2.96 -39.81
N HIS A 128 -5.07 2.89 -38.70
CA HIS A 128 -3.83 2.11 -38.61
C HIS A 128 -3.98 0.81 -37.82
N ARG A 129 -5.17 0.55 -37.23
CA ARG A 129 -5.39 -0.56 -36.29
C ARG A 129 -4.28 -0.57 -35.21
N GLY A 130 -4.08 0.59 -34.59
CA GLY A 130 -3.01 0.85 -33.63
C GLY A 130 -3.41 0.59 -32.17
N TRP A 131 -2.49 0.86 -31.26
CA TRP A 131 -2.71 0.75 -29.81
C TRP A 131 -2.63 2.10 -29.10
N CYS A 132 -3.55 2.31 -28.16
CA CYS A 132 -3.53 3.41 -27.21
C CYS A 132 -3.67 2.87 -25.79
N ILE A 133 -2.79 3.29 -24.89
CA ILE A 133 -2.84 3.01 -23.46
C ILE A 133 -3.31 4.28 -22.78
N THR A 134 -4.30 4.19 -21.88
CA THR A 134 -4.81 5.37 -21.16
C THR A 134 -5.11 5.06 -19.71
N THR A 135 -4.90 6.06 -18.85
CA THR A 135 -5.37 6.05 -17.45
C THR A 135 -6.67 6.83 -17.28
N ASN A 136 -7.22 7.40 -18.36
CA ASN A 136 -8.45 8.18 -18.30
C ASN A 136 -9.67 7.29 -18.07
N PHE A 137 -10.60 7.80 -17.26
CA PHE A 137 -11.87 7.15 -16.95
C PHE A 137 -12.95 7.40 -18.00
N ASP A 138 -12.90 8.56 -18.66
CA ASP A 138 -13.89 9.01 -19.65
C ASP A 138 -13.85 8.16 -20.93
N ASP A 139 -14.98 8.08 -21.64
CA ASP A 139 -15.17 7.33 -22.89
C ASP A 139 -15.02 8.22 -24.15
N CYS A 140 -14.29 9.34 -24.08
CA CYS A 140 -14.26 10.30 -25.18
C CYS A 140 -13.57 9.76 -26.43
N ILE A 141 -12.52 8.93 -26.32
CA ILE A 141 -11.84 8.36 -27.50
C ILE A 141 -12.77 7.37 -28.21
N GLU A 142 -13.48 6.57 -27.43
CA GLU A 142 -14.46 5.59 -27.87
C GLU A 142 -15.60 6.30 -28.61
N GLN A 143 -16.20 7.33 -27.99
CA GLN A 143 -17.23 8.16 -28.62
C GLN A 143 -16.72 8.82 -29.92
N ALA A 144 -15.50 9.34 -29.92
CA ALA A 144 -14.89 9.96 -31.09
C ALA A 144 -14.69 8.99 -32.26
N GLY A 145 -14.44 7.72 -31.95
CA GLY A 145 -14.37 6.60 -32.91
C GLY A 145 -15.72 5.93 -33.19
N CYS A 146 -16.83 6.51 -32.73
CA CYS A 146 -18.18 5.94 -32.84
C CYS A 146 -18.28 4.51 -32.29
N HIS A 147 -17.54 4.20 -31.23
CA HIS A 147 -17.45 2.88 -30.59
C HIS A 147 -17.02 1.75 -31.55
N GLN A 148 -16.26 2.07 -32.60
CA GLN A 148 -15.66 1.09 -33.51
C GLN A 148 -14.28 0.59 -33.04
N ILE A 149 -13.79 1.13 -31.92
CA ILE A 149 -12.47 0.83 -31.38
C ILE A 149 -12.67 -0.12 -30.20
N PRO A 150 -12.04 -1.31 -30.20
CA PRO A 150 -12.14 -2.24 -29.09
C PRO A 150 -11.40 -1.70 -27.86
N VAL A 151 -11.99 -1.91 -26.68
CA VAL A 151 -11.51 -1.34 -25.42
C VAL A 151 -11.23 -2.44 -24.42
N HIS A 152 -9.96 -2.66 -24.12
CA HIS A 152 -9.43 -3.66 -23.22
C HIS A 152 -9.45 -3.11 -21.79
N VAL A 153 -10.26 -3.73 -20.93
CA VAL A 153 -10.51 -3.35 -19.52
C VAL A 153 -10.43 -4.58 -18.61
N ILE A 154 -10.25 -4.39 -17.31
CA ILE A 154 -10.51 -5.50 -16.35
C ILE A 154 -11.96 -5.45 -15.92
N GLU A 155 -12.62 -6.60 -15.99
CA GLU A 155 -13.90 -6.80 -15.34
C GLU A 155 -13.71 -6.83 -13.81
N PRO A 156 -14.31 -5.90 -13.05
CA PRO A 156 -14.03 -5.76 -11.62
C PRO A 156 -14.32 -7.01 -10.78
N GLU A 157 -15.37 -7.76 -11.13
CA GLU A 157 -15.79 -8.95 -10.37
C GLU A 157 -14.98 -10.19 -10.73
N ALA A 158 -14.83 -10.49 -12.03
CA ALA A 158 -14.12 -11.67 -12.50
C ALA A 158 -12.59 -11.51 -12.47
N LYS A 159 -12.09 -10.27 -12.41
CA LYS A 159 -10.67 -9.89 -12.50
C LYS A 159 -9.99 -10.45 -13.75
N THR A 160 -10.77 -10.65 -14.80
CA THR A 160 -10.34 -11.10 -16.11
C THR A 160 -10.32 -9.93 -17.07
N LEU A 161 -9.50 -10.04 -18.11
CA LEU A 161 -9.53 -9.10 -19.22
C LEU A 161 -10.86 -9.24 -19.93
N ASP A 162 -11.59 -8.13 -20.01
CA ASP A 162 -12.71 -7.97 -20.90
C ASP A 162 -12.37 -6.98 -22.02
N ILE A 163 -13.08 -7.08 -23.13
CA ILE A 163 -12.92 -6.19 -24.27
C ILE A 163 -14.31 -5.69 -24.62
N LEU A 164 -14.54 -4.41 -24.45
CA LEU A 164 -15.77 -3.74 -24.86
C LEU A 164 -15.71 -3.43 -26.36
N HIS A 165 -16.88 -3.25 -26.97
CA HIS A 165 -17.02 -2.94 -28.40
C HIS A 165 -16.34 -3.97 -29.32
N ARG A 166 -16.35 -5.26 -28.92
CA ARG A 166 -15.82 -6.36 -29.73
C ARG A 166 -16.60 -6.50 -31.03
N GLU A 167 -15.87 -6.48 -32.13
CA GLU A 167 -16.33 -7.08 -33.37
C GLU A 167 -15.70 -8.47 -33.51
N HIS A 168 -14.37 -8.64 -33.66
CA HIS A 168 -13.68 -9.95 -33.81
C HIS A 168 -12.23 -9.95 -33.28
N GLY A 169 -11.89 -10.81 -32.30
CA GLY A 169 -10.51 -11.25 -31.98
C GLY A 169 -9.40 -10.19 -32.09
N GLU A 170 -9.59 -9.02 -31.49
CA GLU A 170 -8.78 -7.84 -31.84
C GLU A 170 -7.40 -7.80 -31.17
N ASP A 171 -6.37 -7.59 -32.00
CA ASP A 171 -4.96 -7.33 -31.65
C ASP A 171 -4.60 -5.83 -31.77
N TRP A 172 -5.58 -4.96 -31.58
CA TRP A 172 -5.46 -3.50 -31.59
C TRP A 172 -6.50 -2.88 -30.63
N GLY A 173 -6.45 -1.55 -30.41
CA GLY A 173 -7.47 -0.82 -29.65
C GLY A 173 -6.95 0.03 -28.50
N ILE A 174 -7.82 0.25 -27.51
CA ILE A 174 -7.55 1.06 -26.31
C ILE A 174 -7.36 0.13 -25.11
N ILE A 175 -6.36 0.41 -24.27
CA ILE A 175 -6.10 -0.30 -23.01
C ILE A 175 -6.35 0.71 -21.89
N LYS A 176 -7.45 0.55 -21.14
CA LYS A 176 -7.77 1.45 -20.01
C LYS A 176 -7.34 0.85 -18.68
N VAL A 177 -6.22 1.34 -18.16
CA VAL A 177 -5.56 0.77 -16.99
C VAL A 177 -6.38 0.95 -15.73
N HIS A 178 -7.07 2.09 -15.58
CA HIS A 178 -7.90 2.39 -14.41
C HIS A 178 -9.37 2.02 -14.56
N GLY A 179 -9.71 1.29 -15.62
CA GLY A 179 -11.10 0.98 -15.97
C GLY A 179 -11.76 2.10 -16.77
N THR A 180 -13.08 2.00 -16.93
CA THR A 180 -13.88 2.90 -17.77
C THR A 180 -15.17 3.28 -17.06
N ILE A 181 -15.65 4.51 -17.28
CA ILE A 181 -16.95 4.98 -16.80
C ILE A 181 -18.13 4.19 -17.42
N GLU A 182 -17.90 3.48 -18.53
CA GLU A 182 -18.91 2.60 -19.15
C GLU A 182 -19.35 1.44 -18.24
N HIS A 183 -18.51 1.02 -17.28
CA HIS A 183 -18.90 0.06 -16.23
C HIS A 183 -19.72 0.71 -15.09
N GLY A 184 -20.06 2.00 -15.25
CA GLY A 184 -20.71 2.82 -14.24
C GLY A 184 -19.79 3.20 -13.08
N CYS A 185 -20.26 4.13 -12.26
CA CYS A 185 -19.54 4.64 -11.09
C CYS A 185 -19.10 3.53 -10.12
N SER A 186 -19.93 2.50 -9.94
CA SER A 186 -19.62 1.36 -9.06
C SER A 186 -18.48 0.48 -9.59
N GLY A 187 -18.49 0.15 -10.89
CA GLY A 187 -17.45 -0.67 -11.51
C GLY A 187 -16.11 0.05 -11.60
N LEU A 188 -16.16 1.35 -11.90
CA LEU A 188 -14.96 2.19 -11.93
C LEU A 188 -14.32 2.34 -10.54
N GLY A 189 -15.13 2.61 -9.51
CA GLY A 189 -14.63 2.69 -8.13
C GLY A 189 -14.00 1.38 -7.62
N ALA A 190 -14.53 0.22 -8.04
CA ALA A 190 -13.94 -1.07 -7.69
C ALA A 190 -12.56 -1.29 -8.34
N THR A 191 -12.37 -0.82 -9.56
CA THR A 191 -11.09 -0.94 -10.29
C THR A 191 -10.00 -0.10 -9.61
N LEU A 192 -10.35 1.10 -9.15
CA LEU A 192 -9.43 1.98 -8.42
C LEU A 192 -8.93 1.37 -7.11
N ALA A 193 -9.82 0.74 -6.33
CA ALA A 193 -9.44 0.05 -5.10
C ALA A 193 -8.50 -1.14 -5.36
N ASP A 194 -8.70 -1.86 -6.47
CA ASP A 194 -7.86 -3.00 -6.84
C ASP A 194 -6.46 -2.59 -7.35
N LEU A 195 -6.32 -1.38 -7.91
CA LEU A 195 -5.04 -0.87 -8.42
C LEU A 195 -4.02 -0.59 -7.34
N GLU A 196 -4.42 -0.34 -6.09
CA GLU A 196 -3.49 -0.20 -4.95
C GLU A 196 -2.63 -1.46 -4.76
N HIS A 197 -3.10 -2.62 -5.24
CA HIS A 197 -2.38 -3.90 -5.19
C HIS A 197 -1.49 -4.17 -6.43
N GLY A 198 -1.38 -3.20 -7.34
CA GLY A 198 -0.59 -3.27 -8.57
C GLY A 198 -1.33 -3.86 -9.78
N LEU A 199 -0.71 -3.74 -10.95
CA LEU A 199 -1.34 -4.18 -12.20
C LEU A 199 -1.62 -5.69 -12.27
N PRO A 200 -2.82 -6.11 -12.71
CA PRO A 200 -3.14 -7.50 -13.01
C PRO A 200 -2.21 -8.11 -14.07
N GLU A 201 -1.90 -9.39 -13.94
CA GLU A 201 -0.95 -10.09 -14.82
C GLU A 201 -1.39 -10.11 -16.29
N ALA A 202 -2.71 -10.19 -16.54
CA ALA A 202 -3.27 -10.11 -17.89
C ALA A 202 -2.94 -8.77 -18.57
N PHE A 203 -3.05 -7.65 -17.84
CA PHE A 203 -2.67 -6.34 -18.36
C PHE A 203 -1.17 -6.23 -18.62
N LYS A 204 -0.33 -6.73 -17.70
CA LYS A 204 1.12 -6.71 -17.89
C LYS A 204 1.54 -7.38 -19.19
N LYS A 205 0.95 -8.54 -19.52
CA LYS A 205 1.25 -9.27 -20.76
C LYS A 205 0.88 -8.49 -22.01
N ILE A 206 -0.30 -7.85 -22.03
CA ILE A 206 -0.73 -7.03 -23.17
C ILE A 206 0.15 -5.79 -23.29
N LEU A 207 0.42 -5.09 -22.18
CA LEU A 207 1.32 -3.94 -22.17
C LEU A 207 2.70 -4.33 -22.71
N GLU A 208 3.27 -5.46 -22.29
CA GLU A 208 4.53 -6.00 -22.82
C GLU A 208 4.45 -6.28 -24.32
N GLN A 209 3.41 -6.96 -24.78
CA GLN A 209 3.22 -7.26 -26.19
C GLN A 209 3.14 -6.00 -27.05
N VAL A 210 2.32 -5.04 -26.65
CA VAL A 210 2.08 -3.79 -27.38
C VAL A 210 3.34 -2.93 -27.42
N THR A 211 3.99 -2.76 -26.27
CA THR A 211 5.16 -1.89 -26.15
C THR A 211 6.40 -2.47 -26.84
N ASN A 212 6.60 -3.79 -26.84
CA ASN A 212 7.71 -4.43 -27.55
C ASN A 212 7.58 -4.38 -29.07
N GLN A 213 6.35 -4.25 -29.60
CA GLN A 213 6.08 -4.13 -31.03
C GLN A 213 6.14 -2.68 -31.53
N ALA A 214 6.29 -1.71 -30.63
CA ALA A 214 6.30 -0.30 -30.98
C ALA A 214 7.68 0.12 -31.50
N ASP A 215 7.71 0.80 -32.64
CA ASP A 215 8.90 1.53 -33.10
C ASP A 215 9.02 2.86 -32.35
N LEU A 216 7.87 3.48 -32.06
CA LEU A 216 7.74 4.73 -31.33
C LEU A 216 6.62 4.65 -30.30
N MET A 217 6.88 5.05 -29.06
CA MET A 217 5.84 5.30 -28.06
C MET A 217 5.72 6.80 -27.78
N VAL A 218 4.51 7.34 -27.92
CA VAL A 218 4.22 8.76 -27.68
C VAL A 218 3.38 8.88 -26.40
N VAL A 219 3.96 9.48 -25.37
CA VAL A 219 3.29 9.82 -24.12
C VAL A 219 2.74 11.23 -24.25
N ALA A 220 1.43 11.46 -24.07
CA ALA A 220 0.80 12.76 -24.26
C ALA A 220 -0.29 13.06 -23.23
N GLY A 221 -0.27 14.25 -22.62
CA GLY A 221 -1.26 14.61 -21.59
C GLY A 221 -1.18 13.76 -20.32
N TYR A 222 -0.12 12.98 -20.15
CA TYR A 222 0.15 12.16 -18.98
C TYR A 222 1.24 12.81 -18.14
N SER A 223 0.97 13.02 -16.84
CA SER A 223 1.91 13.67 -15.92
C SER A 223 2.92 12.70 -15.30
N GLY A 224 2.64 11.39 -15.31
CA GLY A 224 3.45 10.39 -14.61
C GLY A 224 3.27 10.35 -13.09
N THR A 225 2.23 10.99 -12.56
CA THR A 225 1.97 11.02 -11.10
C THR A 225 1.28 9.77 -10.57
N ASP A 226 0.81 8.87 -11.45
CA ASP A 226 0.07 7.68 -11.07
C ASP A 226 1.05 6.62 -10.55
N HIS A 227 1.02 6.32 -9.26
CA HIS A 227 2.09 5.52 -8.65
C HIS A 227 1.83 4.03 -8.67
N PHE A 228 0.60 3.61 -8.34
CA PHE A 228 0.29 2.22 -8.03
C PHE A 228 0.04 1.35 -9.28
N ASP A 229 0.24 1.89 -10.48
CA ASP A 229 -0.24 1.34 -11.74
C ASP A 229 0.90 1.08 -12.76
N ILE A 230 0.87 1.75 -13.90
CA ILE A 230 1.75 1.61 -15.05
C ILE A 230 3.16 2.10 -14.77
N ASN A 231 3.37 3.08 -13.88
CA ASN A 231 4.70 3.64 -13.65
C ASN A 231 5.68 2.66 -12.98
N HIS A 232 5.21 1.81 -12.08
CA HIS A 232 6.01 0.69 -11.57
C HIS A 232 6.37 -0.30 -12.69
N TRP A 233 5.40 -0.63 -13.55
CA TRP A 233 5.62 -1.55 -14.67
C TRP A 233 6.64 -0.98 -15.68
N ILE A 234 6.57 0.32 -15.98
CA ILE A 234 7.53 1.05 -16.80
C ILE A 234 8.91 1.03 -16.15
N ARG A 235 9.04 1.43 -14.88
CA ARG A 235 10.36 1.50 -14.21
C ARG A 235 11.09 0.17 -14.27
N ASP A 236 10.38 -0.92 -14.04
CA ASP A 236 10.96 -2.26 -13.95
C ASP A 236 11.40 -2.81 -15.33
N ARG A 237 10.86 -2.29 -16.45
CA ARG A 237 11.07 -2.86 -17.79
C ARG A 237 11.68 -1.90 -18.81
N TRP A 238 11.37 -0.62 -18.70
CA TRP A 238 11.69 0.41 -19.69
C TRP A 238 12.96 1.21 -19.33
N ASN A 239 13.48 1.05 -18.10
CA ASN A 239 14.77 1.62 -17.68
C ASN A 239 15.99 0.78 -18.11
N GLY A 240 15.87 0.02 -19.20
CA GLY A 240 16.91 -0.84 -19.79
C GLY A 240 17.16 -0.56 -21.28
N LYS A 241 18.00 -1.38 -21.94
CA LYS A 241 18.31 -1.23 -23.37
C LYS A 241 17.10 -1.66 -24.22
N ARG A 242 16.61 -0.77 -25.08
CA ARG A 242 15.40 -0.98 -25.89
C ARG A 242 15.58 -0.49 -27.33
N SER A 243 14.79 -1.07 -28.24
CA SER A 243 14.67 -0.63 -29.64
C SER A 243 13.60 0.45 -29.83
N THR A 244 12.56 0.43 -29.00
CA THR A 244 11.46 1.41 -29.05
C THR A 244 11.94 2.80 -28.65
N ARG A 245 11.65 3.78 -29.49
CA ARG A 245 11.92 5.18 -29.20
C ARG A 245 10.75 5.80 -28.46
N LEU A 246 10.99 6.85 -27.69
CA LEU A 246 9.89 7.47 -26.98
C LEU A 246 9.94 9.00 -26.93
N VAL A 247 8.74 9.55 -27.02
CA VAL A 247 8.45 10.98 -27.08
C VAL A 247 7.48 11.29 -25.95
N TRP A 248 7.78 12.31 -25.15
CA TRP A 248 6.88 12.80 -24.11
C TRP A 248 6.41 14.20 -24.47
N ILE A 249 5.11 14.37 -24.55
CA ILE A 249 4.41 15.61 -24.83
C ILE A 249 3.77 16.07 -23.53
N ASP A 250 4.43 17.03 -22.89
CA ASP A 250 3.84 17.77 -21.77
C ASP A 250 2.91 18.86 -22.32
N HIS A 251 1.66 18.85 -21.85
CA HIS A 251 0.61 19.71 -22.39
C HIS A 251 0.80 21.15 -21.90
N ARG A 252 1.31 22.02 -22.77
CA ARG A 252 1.42 23.47 -22.51
C ARG A 252 0.91 24.28 -23.70
N PRO A 253 0.27 25.43 -23.46
CA PRO A 253 -0.19 26.33 -24.53
C PRO A 253 0.98 27.02 -25.26
N SER A 254 2.11 27.22 -24.59
CA SER A 254 3.35 27.80 -25.15
C SER A 254 4.41 26.73 -25.40
N VAL A 255 5.26 26.98 -26.41
CA VAL A 255 6.42 26.13 -26.70
C VAL A 255 7.58 26.55 -25.81
N GLU A 256 8.06 25.61 -25.00
CA GLU A 256 9.22 25.81 -24.12
C GLU A 256 10.21 24.65 -24.31
N GLU A 257 11.50 24.97 -24.35
CA GLU A 257 12.56 23.95 -24.39
C GLU A 257 13.18 23.77 -23.00
N GLU A 258 13.02 22.59 -22.42
CA GLU A 258 13.69 22.18 -21.19
C GLU A 258 14.58 20.95 -21.45
N PHE A 259 15.76 20.93 -20.85
CA PHE A 259 16.59 19.74 -20.83
C PHE A 259 16.24 18.92 -19.59
N TRP A 260 16.01 17.61 -19.74
CA TRP A 260 16.04 16.67 -18.61
C TRP A 260 17.42 16.76 -17.94
N ARG A 261 17.56 17.60 -16.92
CA ARG A 261 18.80 17.72 -16.14
C ARG A 261 18.68 16.81 -14.93
N LEU A 262 19.33 15.66 -15.02
CA LEU A 262 19.61 14.79 -13.88
C LEU A 262 20.39 15.60 -12.83
N LYS A 263 19.70 16.13 -11.81
CA LYS A 263 20.37 16.63 -10.60
C LYS A 263 20.54 15.46 -9.62
N GLU A 264 21.65 15.44 -8.88
CA GLU A 264 22.02 14.39 -7.91
C GLU A 264 21.02 14.17 -6.75
N HIS A 265 19.89 14.88 -6.73
CA HIS A 265 18.86 14.84 -5.66
C HIS A 265 17.45 14.44 -6.14
N GLU A 266 17.29 13.74 -7.26
CA GLU A 266 15.96 13.45 -7.84
C GLU A 266 15.37 12.10 -7.44
N ASN A 267 14.96 11.95 -6.18
CA ASN A 267 14.02 10.90 -5.73
C ASN A 267 12.54 11.28 -6.01
N ARG A 268 12.26 12.06 -7.06
CA ARG A 268 10.95 12.69 -7.30
C ARG A 268 10.11 11.91 -8.32
N GLU A 269 8.84 11.66 -8.01
CA GLU A 269 7.85 11.20 -9.01
C GLU A 269 7.55 12.37 -9.97
N PRO A 270 7.35 12.16 -11.28
CA PRO A 270 7.47 10.92 -12.08
C PRO A 270 8.90 10.53 -12.44
N ARG A 271 9.87 11.42 -12.19
CA ARG A 271 11.24 11.35 -12.71
C ARG A 271 11.95 10.05 -12.34
N VAL A 272 11.68 9.48 -11.16
CA VAL A 272 12.22 8.19 -10.70
C VAL A 272 11.77 7.01 -11.56
N TYR A 273 10.51 6.97 -12.00
CA TYR A 273 9.98 5.81 -12.74
C TYR A 273 10.47 5.80 -14.19
N TRP A 274 10.57 6.99 -14.77
CA TRP A 274 10.86 7.18 -16.19
C TRP A 274 12.33 7.57 -16.46
N GLN A 275 13.17 7.63 -15.44
CA GLN A 275 14.55 8.15 -15.50
C GLN A 275 15.42 7.43 -16.52
N GLY A 276 15.38 6.10 -16.58
CA GLY A 276 16.17 5.31 -17.51
C GLY A 276 15.59 5.36 -18.93
N ALA A 277 14.26 5.44 -19.04
CA ALA A 277 13.58 5.58 -20.32
C ALA A 277 13.93 6.92 -21.01
N PHE A 278 13.98 8.03 -20.26
CA PHE A 278 14.19 9.38 -20.82
C PHE A 278 15.57 10.00 -20.53
N GLY A 279 16.45 9.28 -19.82
CA GLY A 279 17.76 9.79 -19.40
C GLY A 279 18.59 10.30 -20.58
N GLY A 280 18.97 11.59 -20.53
CA GLY A 280 19.76 12.25 -21.57
C GLY A 280 18.98 12.67 -22.82
N MET A 281 17.64 12.54 -22.83
CA MET A 281 16.78 12.98 -23.93
C MET A 281 16.32 14.45 -23.76
N LYS A 282 16.03 15.13 -24.87
CA LYS A 282 15.48 16.50 -24.88
C LYS A 282 13.97 16.44 -24.61
N ILE A 283 13.45 17.26 -23.69
CA ILE A 283 11.99 17.48 -23.53
C ILE A 283 11.59 18.62 -24.44
N GLN A 284 10.44 18.48 -25.07
CA GLN A 284 9.83 19.55 -25.84
C GLN A 284 8.39 19.71 -25.37
N HIS A 285 8.04 20.91 -24.92
CA HIS A 285 6.69 21.26 -24.43
C HIS A 285 5.92 22.02 -25.51
N GLY A 286 4.62 21.79 -25.65
CA GLY A 286 3.75 22.63 -26.49
C GLY A 286 2.46 21.93 -26.93
N PRO A 287 1.74 22.48 -27.94
CA PRO A 287 0.35 22.10 -28.21
C PRO A 287 0.22 20.63 -28.62
N THR A 288 -0.41 19.82 -27.77
CA THR A 288 -0.56 18.37 -27.93
C THR A 288 -1.16 17.99 -29.28
N LEU A 289 -2.24 18.66 -29.69
CA LEU A 289 -2.92 18.41 -30.96
C LEU A 289 -1.98 18.60 -32.17
N ALA A 290 -1.14 19.64 -32.15
CA ALA A 290 -0.26 19.97 -33.25
C ALA A 290 0.86 18.94 -33.42
N LEU A 291 1.43 18.51 -32.30
CA LEU A 291 2.48 17.50 -32.26
C LEU A 291 1.93 16.12 -32.65
N LEU A 292 0.83 15.68 -32.05
CA LEU A 292 0.21 14.39 -32.37
C LEU A 292 -0.17 14.31 -33.84
N SER A 293 -0.76 15.37 -34.40
CA SER A 293 -1.09 15.44 -35.83
C SER A 293 0.13 15.25 -36.73
N SER A 294 1.25 15.87 -36.39
CA SER A 294 2.48 15.79 -37.17
C SER A 294 3.15 14.42 -37.04
N LEU A 295 3.19 13.85 -35.83
CA LEU A 295 3.77 12.53 -35.56
C LEU A 295 3.00 11.41 -36.25
N LEU A 296 1.67 11.48 -36.21
CA LEU A 296 0.78 10.43 -36.70
C LEU A 296 0.37 10.60 -38.17
N GLY A 297 0.61 11.78 -38.76
CA GLY A 297 0.17 12.08 -40.12
C GLY A 297 -1.36 12.09 -40.29
N ILE A 298 -2.06 12.44 -39.21
CA ILE A 298 -3.52 12.54 -39.17
C ILE A 298 -3.91 14.02 -39.18
N PRO A 299 -4.81 14.46 -40.09
CA PRO A 299 -5.23 15.85 -40.15
C PRO A 299 -6.00 16.24 -38.88
N ARG A 300 -5.84 17.50 -38.46
CA ARG A 300 -6.56 18.04 -37.30
C ARG A 300 -8.04 18.23 -37.66
N LYS A 301 -8.94 17.87 -36.75
CA LYS A 301 -10.36 18.23 -36.85
C LYS A 301 -10.65 19.46 -36.00
N THR A 302 -11.38 20.41 -36.57
CA THR A 302 -11.95 21.53 -35.81
C THR A 302 -13.24 21.04 -35.15
N VAL A 303 -13.27 21.08 -33.82
CA VAL A 303 -14.45 20.73 -33.03
C VAL A 303 -15.09 22.03 -32.55
N LYS A 304 -16.43 22.08 -32.49
CA LYS A 304 -17.12 23.25 -31.93
C LYS A 304 -16.88 23.32 -30.43
N ASP A 305 -16.56 24.50 -29.93
CA ASP A 305 -16.47 24.75 -28.50
C ASP A 305 -17.84 24.62 -27.83
N THR A 306 -17.82 24.17 -26.57
CA THR A 306 -19.00 24.15 -25.72
C THR A 306 -19.24 25.54 -25.09
N GLU A 307 -20.51 25.88 -24.90
CA GLU A 307 -20.94 27.07 -24.14
C GLU A 307 -20.83 26.89 -22.61
N GLU A 308 -20.61 25.65 -22.14
CA GLU A 308 -20.40 25.36 -20.72
C GLU A 308 -19.18 26.12 -20.17
N ASN A 309 -19.16 26.43 -18.87
CA ASN A 309 -18.04 27.13 -18.25
C ASN A 309 -16.80 26.22 -18.09
N GLY A 310 -15.61 26.80 -17.90
CA GLY A 310 -14.34 26.05 -17.77
C GLY A 310 -14.32 25.00 -16.65
N ASP A 311 -15.01 25.29 -15.54
CA ASP A 311 -15.01 24.46 -14.32
C ASP A 311 -16.40 23.86 -14.01
N TRP A 312 -17.20 23.54 -15.02
CA TRP A 312 -18.55 22.98 -14.84
C TRP A 312 -18.59 21.79 -13.86
N TRP A 313 -17.54 20.96 -13.88
CA TRP A 313 -17.41 19.76 -13.05
C TRP A 313 -17.32 20.10 -11.56
N ARG A 314 -16.78 21.27 -11.17
CA ARG A 314 -16.75 21.71 -9.76
C ARG A 314 -18.16 21.91 -9.21
N THR A 315 -19.07 22.44 -10.04
CA THR A 315 -20.48 22.57 -9.70
C THR A 315 -21.18 21.21 -9.70
N ALA A 316 -20.89 20.37 -10.70
CA ALA A 316 -21.49 19.04 -10.84
C ALA A 316 -21.16 18.10 -9.66
N LEU A 317 -19.98 18.21 -9.05
CA LEU A 317 -19.62 17.42 -7.85
C LEU A 317 -20.67 17.59 -6.74
N ALA A 318 -21.13 18.83 -6.50
CA ALA A 318 -22.13 19.12 -5.48
C ALA A 318 -23.54 18.63 -5.85
N GLU A 319 -23.85 18.59 -7.15
CA GLU A 319 -25.12 18.06 -7.66
C GLU A 319 -25.19 16.53 -7.58
N TYR A 320 -24.10 15.83 -7.90
CA TYR A 320 -24.06 14.37 -7.92
C TYR A 320 -24.01 13.76 -6.53
N TYR A 321 -23.28 14.38 -5.60
CA TYR A 321 -23.24 13.93 -4.22
C TYR A 321 -22.91 15.09 -3.30
N SER A 322 -23.81 15.41 -2.37
CA SER A 322 -23.57 16.40 -1.33
C SER A 322 -23.33 15.69 0.00
N PRO A 323 -22.07 15.63 0.50
CA PRO A 323 -21.78 15.01 1.78
C PRO A 323 -22.35 15.85 2.92
N THR A 324 -23.04 15.18 3.83
CA THR A 324 -23.46 15.75 5.11
C THR A 324 -22.24 16.12 5.95
N LYS A 325 -22.45 16.98 6.94
CA LYS A 325 -21.39 17.35 7.90
C LYS A 325 -20.80 16.12 8.63
N LYS A 326 -21.62 15.10 8.90
CA LYS A 326 -21.21 13.82 9.47
C LYS A 326 -20.27 13.06 8.51
N GLU A 327 -20.67 12.93 7.25
CA GLU A 327 -19.86 12.28 6.20
C GLU A 327 -18.53 13.01 5.95
N LYS A 328 -18.53 14.35 6.01
CA LYS A 328 -17.30 15.16 5.90
C LYS A 328 -16.27 14.87 7.00
N HIS A 329 -16.69 14.89 8.26
CA HIS A 329 -15.79 14.58 9.37
C HIS A 329 -15.35 13.10 9.39
N LEU A 330 -16.23 12.19 8.96
CA LEU A 330 -15.87 10.77 8.82
C LEU A 330 -14.78 10.57 7.75
N THR A 331 -14.98 11.15 6.56
CA THR A 331 -14.02 11.07 5.46
C THR A 331 -12.70 11.76 5.85
N GLY A 332 -12.77 12.90 6.53
CA GLY A 332 -11.61 13.59 7.09
C GLY A 332 -10.84 12.73 8.09
N THR A 333 -11.54 12.04 8.99
CA THR A 333 -10.91 11.11 9.94
C THR A 333 -10.20 9.97 9.22
N ARG A 334 -10.87 9.35 8.24
CA ARG A 334 -10.31 8.23 7.45
C ARG A 334 -9.06 8.66 6.68
N LEU A 335 -9.17 9.77 5.95
CA LEU A 335 -8.09 10.28 5.13
C LEU A 335 -6.91 10.73 5.99
N ALA A 336 -7.13 11.62 6.97
CA ALA A 336 -6.09 12.12 7.86
C ALA A 336 -5.35 10.97 8.57
N SER A 337 -6.07 9.96 9.05
CA SER A 337 -5.45 8.79 9.66
C SER A 337 -4.57 8.05 8.64
N SER A 338 -5.11 7.72 7.46
CA SER A 338 -4.37 6.95 6.45
C SER A 338 -3.07 7.61 5.96
N ILE A 339 -2.99 8.95 5.99
CA ILE A 339 -1.79 9.71 5.58
C ILE A 339 -0.88 10.06 6.78
N GLY A 340 -1.20 9.60 7.99
CA GLY A 340 -0.36 9.77 9.18
C GLY A 340 -0.59 11.06 9.98
N LEU A 341 -1.66 11.81 9.70
CA LEU A 341 -2.05 13.02 10.43
C LEU A 341 -2.93 12.69 11.64
N GLY A 342 -2.32 12.07 12.65
CA GLY A 342 -3.04 11.55 13.81
C GLY A 342 -3.77 12.60 14.63
N GLN A 343 -3.20 13.80 14.79
CA GLN A 343 -3.86 14.89 15.53
C GLN A 343 -5.13 15.37 14.81
N LEU A 344 -5.03 15.67 13.51
CA LEU A 344 -6.17 16.05 12.69
C LEU A 344 -7.24 14.95 12.68
N ALA A 345 -6.85 13.68 12.55
CA ALA A 345 -7.78 12.56 12.60
C ALA A 345 -8.56 12.52 13.93
N GLU A 346 -7.87 12.76 15.05
CA GLU A 346 -8.49 12.82 16.37
C GLU A 346 -9.46 14.00 16.49
N GLU A 347 -9.08 15.17 16.00
CA GLU A 347 -9.93 16.37 16.00
C GLU A 347 -11.20 16.17 15.17
N GLN A 348 -11.08 15.68 13.94
CA GLN A 348 -12.22 15.35 13.07
C GLN A 348 -13.13 14.31 13.72
N LEU A 349 -12.56 13.30 14.38
CA LEU A 349 -13.32 12.30 15.12
C LEU A 349 -14.06 12.90 16.32
N ARG A 350 -13.47 13.87 17.05
CA ARG A 350 -14.16 14.59 18.14
C ARG A 350 -15.33 15.43 17.60
N TYR A 351 -15.16 16.10 16.46
CA TYR A 351 -16.25 16.85 15.84
C TYR A 351 -17.37 15.95 15.34
N LEU A 352 -17.00 14.82 14.71
CA LEU A 352 -17.95 13.78 14.31
C LEU A 352 -18.78 13.31 15.51
N LYS A 353 -18.13 13.02 16.65
CA LYS A 353 -18.81 12.66 17.91
C LYS A 353 -19.82 13.71 18.35
N ARG A 354 -19.44 14.99 18.40
CA ARG A 354 -20.36 16.08 18.76
C ARG A 354 -21.58 16.17 17.85
N GLN A 355 -21.42 15.95 16.56
CA GLN A 355 -22.53 15.96 15.59
C GLN A 355 -23.47 14.76 15.71
N LEU A 356 -23.08 13.80 16.54
CA LEU A 356 -23.70 12.48 16.67
C LEU A 356 -24.18 12.21 18.11
N GLU A 357 -24.07 13.20 19.01
CA GLU A 357 -24.47 13.11 20.42
C GLU A 357 -25.97 12.78 20.61
N ASP A 358 -26.81 12.98 19.58
CA ASP A 358 -28.24 12.65 19.57
C ASP A 358 -28.59 11.36 18.77
N ASP A 359 -27.58 10.58 18.32
CA ASP A 359 -27.74 9.45 17.41
C ASP A 359 -27.35 8.12 18.10
N ASP A 360 -28.33 7.26 18.43
CA ASP A 360 -28.19 5.99 19.18
C ASP A 360 -27.27 4.92 18.50
N MET A 361 -26.70 5.24 17.34
CA MET A 361 -25.98 4.32 16.45
C MET A 361 -24.45 4.30 16.63
N LEU A 362 -23.85 5.15 17.48
CA LEU A 362 -22.37 5.34 17.49
C LEU A 362 -21.61 4.31 18.29
N VAL A 363 -22.19 3.93 19.40
CA VAL A 363 -21.52 3.21 20.48
C VAL A 363 -20.81 1.91 20.02
N PRO A 364 -21.41 1.07 19.15
CA PRO A 364 -20.74 -0.12 18.60
C PRO A 364 -19.67 0.20 17.55
N PHE A 365 -19.80 1.32 16.84
CA PHE A 365 -18.93 1.78 15.75
C PHE A 365 -17.67 2.48 16.27
N GLU A 366 -17.75 3.13 17.43
CA GLU A 366 -16.62 3.76 18.12
C GLU A 366 -15.53 2.74 18.50
N ALA A 367 -15.89 1.55 19.00
CA ALA A 367 -14.90 0.51 19.27
C ALA A 367 -14.27 -0.06 17.98
N GLU A 368 -15.02 -0.11 16.87
CA GLU A 368 -14.56 -0.63 15.57
C GLU A 368 -13.56 0.32 14.89
N ILE A 369 -13.79 1.64 14.90
CA ILE A 369 -12.84 2.63 14.39
C ILE A 369 -11.58 2.65 15.27
N TYR A 370 -11.72 2.71 16.59
CA TYR A 370 -10.55 2.75 17.48
C TYR A 370 -9.74 1.45 17.38
N TYR A 371 -10.39 0.29 17.24
CA TYR A 371 -9.70 -1.00 17.12
C TYR A 371 -9.06 -1.23 15.73
N SER A 372 -9.76 -0.90 14.64
CA SER A 372 -9.24 -1.03 13.27
C SER A 372 -8.12 -0.04 12.94
N ARG A 373 -7.95 1.02 13.75
CA ARG A 373 -6.96 2.10 13.56
C ARG A 373 -5.91 2.18 14.68
N GLY A 374 -5.79 1.16 15.53
CA GLY A 374 -4.69 1.00 16.50
C GLY A 374 -4.87 1.62 17.89
N PHE A 375 -5.96 2.35 18.15
CA PHE A 375 -6.27 2.98 19.45
C PHE A 375 -6.87 2.00 20.47
N ILE A 376 -6.09 0.99 20.86
CA ILE A 376 -6.53 -0.13 21.73
C ILE A 376 -7.04 0.37 23.10
N ALA A 377 -6.39 1.36 23.70
CA ALA A 377 -6.79 1.91 25.00
C ALA A 377 -8.12 2.67 24.94
N GLY A 378 -8.36 3.45 23.87
CA GLY A 378 -9.63 4.15 23.64
C GLY A 378 -10.77 3.18 23.32
N ALA A 379 -10.51 2.17 22.48
CA ALA A 379 -11.46 1.09 22.20
C ALA A 379 -11.89 0.34 23.48
N LEU A 380 -10.92 0.08 24.38
CA LEU A 380 -11.14 -0.58 25.66
C LEU A 380 -11.95 0.27 26.66
N TRP A 381 -11.67 1.56 26.74
CA TRP A 381 -12.39 2.48 27.61
C TRP A 381 -13.86 2.61 27.20
N LEU A 382 -14.10 2.80 25.89
CA LEU A 382 -15.42 2.81 25.28
C LEU A 382 -16.16 1.49 25.54
N GLN A 383 -15.57 0.34 25.23
CA GLN A 383 -16.19 -0.97 25.47
C GLN A 383 -16.59 -1.21 26.94
N ASN A 384 -15.81 -0.71 27.90
CA ASN A 384 -16.12 -0.85 29.32
C ASN A 384 -17.28 0.04 29.80
N TYR A 385 -17.52 1.17 29.13
CA TYR A 385 -18.63 2.08 29.43
C TYR A 385 -20.00 1.50 28.98
N LEU A 386 -19.99 0.63 27.97
CA LEU A 386 -21.18 0.13 27.25
C LEU A 386 -21.79 -1.14 27.83
N LYS A 387 -21.44 -1.49 29.08
CA LYS A 387 -21.92 -2.71 29.74
C LYS A 387 -23.43 -2.73 30.04
N SER A 388 -24.20 -1.71 29.68
CA SER A 388 -25.66 -1.73 29.76
C SER A 388 -26.31 -1.73 28.37
N SER A 389 -26.82 -2.91 28.01
CA SER A 389 -27.89 -3.19 27.06
C SER A 389 -27.62 -2.99 25.55
N HIS A 390 -27.86 -4.09 24.82
CA HIS A 390 -27.96 -4.23 23.36
C HIS A 390 -26.68 -4.46 22.52
N GLU A 391 -25.84 -5.40 22.95
CA GLU A 391 -24.92 -6.11 22.04
C GLU A 391 -25.68 -7.10 21.14
N LYS A 392 -25.88 -6.79 19.84
CA LYS A 392 -26.20 -7.85 18.87
C LYS A 392 -25.55 -7.79 17.49
N ASN A 393 -24.74 -6.80 17.11
CA ASN A 393 -24.01 -6.89 15.83
C ASN A 393 -22.60 -6.28 15.87
N ARG A 394 -21.62 -7.13 15.47
CA ARG A 394 -20.15 -6.97 15.34
C ARG A 394 -19.34 -6.97 16.64
N LYS A 395 -18.36 -7.88 16.71
CA LYS A 395 -17.73 -8.43 17.92
C LYS A 395 -16.26 -8.02 18.00
N VAL A 396 -15.88 -7.24 19.01
CA VAL A 396 -14.49 -6.94 19.39
C VAL A 396 -13.68 -8.25 19.58
N ASN A 397 -12.41 -8.24 19.15
CA ASN A 397 -11.45 -9.33 19.34
C ASN A 397 -11.01 -9.40 20.82
N GLY A 398 -11.87 -9.98 21.65
CA GLY A 398 -11.60 -10.14 23.09
C GLY A 398 -10.40 -11.04 23.38
N THR A 399 -10.01 -11.89 22.43
CA THR A 399 -8.83 -12.76 22.55
C THR A 399 -7.53 -11.95 22.63
N ALA A 400 -7.35 -10.96 21.75
CA ALA A 400 -6.18 -10.08 21.75
C ALA A 400 -6.04 -9.29 23.06
N LEU A 401 -7.16 -8.81 23.60
CA LEU A 401 -7.19 -8.01 24.82
C LEU A 401 -6.72 -8.81 26.04
N ILE A 402 -7.24 -10.03 26.21
CA ILE A 402 -6.83 -10.91 27.32
C ILE A 402 -5.36 -11.35 27.16
N ARG A 403 -4.90 -11.51 25.92
CA ARG A 403 -3.49 -11.83 25.63
C ARG A 403 -2.55 -10.69 26.05
N ALA A 404 -2.92 -9.44 25.77
CA ALA A 404 -2.14 -8.25 26.12
C ALA A 404 -1.96 -8.07 27.64
N GLU A 405 -2.92 -8.52 28.45
CA GLU A 405 -2.76 -8.61 29.92
C GLU A 405 -1.72 -9.66 30.38
N GLY A 406 -1.09 -10.38 29.45
CA GLY A 406 -0.13 -11.44 29.76
C GLY A 406 -0.78 -12.77 30.15
N LYS A 407 -2.07 -12.98 29.84
CA LYS A 407 -2.87 -14.16 30.21
C LYS A 407 -3.24 -15.03 28.98
N PRO A 408 -2.26 -15.62 28.26
CA PRO A 408 -2.51 -16.34 27.01
C PRO A 408 -3.39 -17.59 27.17
N VAL A 409 -3.33 -18.28 28.32
CA VAL A 409 -4.20 -19.45 28.59
C VAL A 409 -5.67 -19.01 28.70
N LYS A 410 -5.93 -17.91 29.40
CA LYS A 410 -7.28 -17.36 29.56
C LYS A 410 -7.82 -16.86 28.22
N ALA A 411 -6.97 -16.21 27.41
CA ALA A 411 -7.32 -15.77 26.06
C ALA A 411 -7.68 -16.93 25.14
N LEU A 412 -6.88 -18.01 25.15
CA LEU A 412 -7.13 -19.20 24.33
C LEU A 412 -8.44 -19.92 24.74
N LEU A 413 -8.70 -20.04 26.05
CA LEU A 413 -9.95 -20.62 26.53
C LEU A 413 -11.17 -19.75 26.18
N PHE A 414 -11.03 -18.42 26.26
CA PHE A 414 -12.06 -17.48 25.84
C PHE A 414 -12.37 -17.63 24.34
N TYR A 415 -11.34 -17.74 23.50
CA TYR A 415 -11.47 -17.99 22.08
C TYR A 415 -12.21 -19.31 21.80
N LEU A 416 -11.79 -20.41 22.42
CA LEU A 416 -12.40 -21.73 22.22
C LEU A 416 -13.87 -21.77 22.69
N ALA A 417 -14.18 -21.14 23.83
CA ALA A 417 -15.55 -21.02 24.31
C ALA A 417 -16.43 -20.21 23.34
N ARG A 418 -15.90 -19.15 22.72
CA ARG A 418 -16.59 -18.38 21.67
C ARG A 418 -16.76 -19.17 20.39
N TRP A 419 -15.74 -19.91 19.98
CA TRP A 419 -15.78 -20.77 18.80
C TRP A 419 -16.87 -21.85 18.93
N LEU A 420 -17.00 -22.46 20.12
CA LEU A 420 -18.05 -23.45 20.41
C LEU A 420 -19.47 -22.85 20.49
N LYS A 421 -19.62 -21.63 21.01
CA LYS A 421 -20.94 -20.98 21.21
C LYS A 421 -21.47 -20.24 19.98
N SER A 422 -20.63 -19.94 18.99
CA SER A 422 -20.99 -19.07 17.86
C SER A 422 -21.38 -19.87 16.62
N SER A 423 -22.60 -19.68 16.12
CA SER A 423 -23.01 -20.18 14.79
C SER A 423 -22.34 -19.41 13.63
N ARG A 424 -21.76 -18.23 13.91
CA ARG A 424 -21.02 -17.39 12.95
C ARG A 424 -19.50 -17.48 13.15
N ARG A 425 -18.74 -17.32 12.06
CA ARG A 425 -17.27 -17.39 12.03
C ARG A 425 -16.63 -16.22 12.82
N LEU A 426 -15.53 -16.48 13.54
CA LEU A 426 -14.70 -15.47 14.22
C LEU A 426 -13.76 -14.79 13.22
N SER A 427 -13.35 -13.53 13.48
CA SER A 427 -12.49 -12.75 12.57
C SER A 427 -11.10 -13.37 12.37
N LEU A 428 -10.43 -13.04 11.24
CA LEU A 428 -9.08 -13.54 10.94
C LEU A 428 -8.04 -13.02 11.95
N ASP A 429 -8.18 -11.77 12.41
CA ASP A 429 -7.38 -11.21 13.50
C ASP A 429 -7.47 -12.01 14.80
N GLU A 430 -8.70 -12.35 15.20
CA GLU A 430 -8.96 -13.11 16.44
C GLU A 430 -8.43 -14.54 16.33
N GLN A 431 -8.47 -15.14 15.14
CA GLN A 431 -7.82 -16.43 14.86
C GLN A 431 -6.29 -16.36 14.99
N ILE A 432 -5.65 -15.32 14.41
CA ILE A 432 -4.20 -15.13 14.49
C ILE A 432 -3.76 -14.91 15.94
N ASP A 433 -4.52 -14.12 16.72
CA ASP A 433 -4.20 -13.90 18.14
C ASP A 433 -4.41 -15.13 19.01
N ALA A 434 -5.43 -15.94 18.73
CA ALA A 434 -5.60 -17.24 19.41
C ALA A 434 -4.44 -18.18 19.11
N PHE A 435 -4.00 -18.25 17.85
CA PHE A 435 -2.83 -19.02 17.46
C PHE A 435 -1.56 -18.51 18.14
N ALA A 436 -1.41 -17.20 18.22
CA ALA A 436 -0.27 -16.58 18.89
C ALA A 436 -0.28 -16.83 20.41
N CYS A 437 -1.46 -16.91 21.06
CA CYS A 437 -1.59 -17.36 22.46
C CYS A 437 -1.09 -18.79 22.64
N LEU A 438 -1.41 -19.69 21.70
CA LEU A 438 -0.92 -21.07 21.74
C LEU A 438 0.61 -21.10 21.70
N LEU A 439 1.23 -20.30 20.83
CA LEU A 439 2.69 -20.17 20.76
C LEU A 439 3.28 -19.56 22.04
N ASP A 440 2.65 -18.54 22.63
CA ASP A 440 3.07 -17.94 23.91
C ASP A 440 3.11 -18.98 25.04
N ILE A 441 2.13 -19.90 25.08
CA ILE A 441 2.09 -21.00 26.06
C ILE A 441 3.27 -21.96 25.84
N HIS A 442 3.56 -22.30 24.58
CA HIS A 442 4.68 -23.17 24.25
C HIS A 442 6.04 -22.54 24.55
N GLU A 443 6.22 -21.25 24.26
CA GLU A 443 7.42 -20.49 24.64
C GLU A 443 7.66 -20.52 26.15
N ARG A 444 6.62 -20.32 26.97
CA ARG A 444 6.74 -20.41 28.43
C ARG A 444 7.14 -21.81 28.89
N ARG A 445 6.62 -22.86 28.24
CA ARG A 445 6.95 -24.26 28.54
C ARG A 445 8.38 -24.65 28.14
N GLN A 446 9.02 -23.94 27.19
CA GLN A 446 10.43 -24.20 26.86
C GLN A 446 11.40 -23.98 28.03
N GLN A 447 10.96 -23.38 29.14
CA GLN A 447 11.75 -23.32 30.36
C GLN A 447 12.12 -24.69 30.93
N TRP A 448 11.30 -25.70 30.63
CA TRP A 448 11.40 -27.04 31.17
C TRP A 448 12.05 -27.97 30.13
N ARG A 449 13.19 -28.60 30.47
CA ARG A 449 13.99 -29.41 29.53
C ARG A 449 13.21 -30.51 28.81
N LEU A 450 12.23 -31.13 29.49
CA LEU A 450 11.38 -32.15 28.89
C LEU A 450 10.68 -31.63 27.61
N TRP A 451 10.19 -30.39 27.63
CA TRP A 451 9.48 -29.78 26.50
C TRP A 451 10.37 -29.39 25.31
N GLN A 452 11.70 -29.45 25.48
CA GLN A 452 12.66 -29.25 24.39
C GLN A 452 12.98 -30.56 23.63
N SER A 453 12.58 -31.71 24.19
CA SER A 453 12.82 -33.02 23.58
C SER A 453 12.09 -33.16 22.23
N LYS A 454 12.71 -33.87 21.28
CA LYS A 454 12.10 -34.19 19.96
C LYS A 454 10.66 -34.70 20.04
N PRO A 455 10.29 -35.67 20.91
CA PRO A 455 8.91 -36.19 20.94
C PRO A 455 7.89 -35.14 21.38
N LEU A 456 8.18 -34.33 22.42
CA LEU A 456 7.26 -33.30 22.88
C LEU A 456 7.17 -32.11 21.90
N ARG A 457 8.25 -31.80 21.18
CA ARG A 457 8.21 -30.81 20.08
C ARG A 457 7.30 -31.27 18.93
N ARG A 458 7.43 -32.52 18.48
CA ARG A 458 6.54 -33.08 17.44
C ARG A 458 5.07 -33.10 17.88
N LEU A 459 4.81 -33.35 19.17
CA LEU A 459 3.45 -33.25 19.71
C LEU A 459 2.94 -31.80 19.72
N GLY A 460 3.78 -30.83 20.09
CA GLY A 460 3.43 -29.41 20.03
C GLY A 460 3.18 -28.91 18.60
N GLU A 461 4.02 -29.33 17.65
CA GLU A 461 3.87 -29.04 16.22
C GLU A 461 2.55 -29.60 15.66
N LYS A 462 2.25 -30.88 15.96
CA LYS A 462 0.97 -31.50 15.60
C LYS A 462 -0.19 -30.76 16.24
N GLY A 463 -0.08 -30.37 17.51
CA GLY A 463 -1.09 -29.56 18.19
C GLY A 463 -1.36 -28.22 17.49
N CYS A 464 -0.30 -27.52 17.08
CA CYS A 464 -0.40 -26.26 16.33
C CYS A 464 -0.99 -26.48 14.92
N SER A 465 -0.64 -27.58 14.26
CA SER A 465 -1.16 -27.94 12.93
C SER A 465 -2.65 -28.30 12.98
N VAL A 466 -3.06 -29.05 14.01
CA VAL A 466 -4.48 -29.34 14.30
C VAL A 466 -5.21 -28.03 14.62
N PHE A 467 -4.61 -27.15 15.42
CA PHE A 467 -5.20 -25.85 15.71
C PHE A 467 -5.44 -25.04 14.42
N ARG A 468 -4.42 -24.92 13.56
CA ARG A 468 -4.52 -24.25 12.26
C ARG A 468 -5.58 -24.86 11.36
N ARG A 469 -5.71 -26.19 11.31
CA ARG A 469 -6.67 -26.88 10.43
C ARG A 469 -8.12 -26.74 10.89
N TYR A 470 -8.38 -26.83 12.19
CA TYR A 470 -9.74 -26.93 12.72
C TYR A 470 -10.27 -25.62 13.30
N PHE A 471 -9.38 -24.79 13.84
CA PHE A 471 -9.74 -23.56 14.54
C PHE A 471 -9.34 -22.30 13.77
N MET A 472 -8.53 -22.42 12.72
CA MET A 472 -8.30 -21.34 11.75
C MET A 472 -8.85 -21.76 10.38
N LYS A 473 -9.41 -20.82 9.62
CA LYS A 473 -9.84 -21.06 8.22
C LYS A 473 -9.05 -20.16 7.29
N LEU A 474 -7.76 -20.48 7.14
CA LEU A 474 -6.82 -19.73 6.30
C LEU A 474 -6.79 -20.23 4.85
N GLU A 475 -7.27 -21.44 4.56
CA GLU A 475 -6.96 -22.16 3.31
C GLU A 475 -7.72 -21.70 2.05
N ASN A 476 -8.60 -20.70 2.08
CA ASN A 476 -9.34 -20.26 0.87
C ASN A 476 -9.68 -18.75 0.80
N ASN A 477 -9.29 -17.95 1.80
CA ASN A 477 -9.53 -16.51 1.78
C ASN A 477 -8.18 -15.79 1.65
N LYS A 478 -8.05 -14.87 0.67
CA LYS A 478 -6.89 -13.96 0.61
C LYS A 478 -6.80 -13.22 1.95
N LEU A 479 -5.71 -13.42 2.67
CA LEU A 479 -5.44 -12.68 3.90
C LEU A 479 -5.25 -11.20 3.53
N PRO A 480 -5.85 -10.23 4.23
CA PRO A 480 -5.53 -8.81 4.01
C PRO A 480 -4.03 -8.53 4.17
N LEU A 481 -3.50 -7.51 3.47
CA LEU A 481 -2.06 -7.18 3.48
C LEU A 481 -1.57 -6.88 4.92
N TYR A 482 -2.33 -6.10 5.70
CA TYR A 482 -2.04 -5.79 7.11
C TYR A 482 -1.88 -7.02 8.03
N LEU A 483 -2.41 -8.18 7.64
CA LEU A 483 -2.31 -9.44 8.40
C LEU A 483 -1.19 -10.36 7.95
N HIS A 484 -0.61 -10.15 6.77
CA HIS A 484 0.44 -11.01 6.22
C HIS A 484 1.66 -11.03 7.14
N GLY A 485 2.17 -9.86 7.54
CA GLY A 485 3.32 -9.77 8.46
C GLY A 485 3.06 -10.43 9.81
N ARG A 486 1.82 -10.30 10.35
CA ARG A 486 1.43 -10.94 11.61
C ARG A 486 1.48 -12.47 11.52
N MET A 487 0.96 -13.01 10.43
CA MET A 487 0.89 -14.45 10.20
C MET A 487 2.26 -15.04 9.87
N GLN A 488 3.08 -14.31 9.11
CA GLN A 488 4.48 -14.65 8.85
C GLN A 488 5.27 -14.71 10.16
N MET A 489 5.11 -13.73 11.04
CA MET A 489 5.71 -13.74 12.38
C MET A 489 5.32 -14.98 13.18
N GLN A 490 4.03 -15.36 13.18
CA GLN A 490 3.61 -16.59 13.87
C GLN A 490 4.21 -17.86 13.24
N SER A 491 4.50 -17.83 11.94
CA SER A 491 5.10 -18.96 11.23
C SER A 491 6.59 -19.08 11.53
N ILE A 492 7.33 -17.96 11.60
CA ILE A 492 8.72 -17.94 12.07
C ILE A 492 8.81 -18.45 13.52
N ARG A 493 7.91 -17.99 14.40
CA ARG A 493 7.81 -18.47 15.79
C ARG A 493 7.53 -19.97 15.87
N LEU A 494 6.58 -20.47 15.08
CA LEU A 494 6.27 -21.90 14.99
C LEU A 494 7.51 -22.72 14.60
N GLY A 495 8.20 -22.33 13.52
CA GLY A 495 9.42 -23.01 13.06
C GLY A 495 10.52 -22.98 14.13
N THR A 496 10.72 -21.83 14.76
CA THR A 496 11.71 -21.64 15.84
C THR A 496 11.44 -22.57 17.03
N LEU A 497 10.17 -22.72 17.41
CA LEU A 497 9.75 -23.52 18.55
C LEU A 497 9.86 -25.03 18.29
N PHE A 498 9.51 -25.49 17.09
CA PHE A 498 9.23 -26.92 16.88
C PHE A 498 10.14 -27.62 15.86
N TYR A 499 10.52 -26.98 14.76
CA TYR A 499 11.27 -27.64 13.68
C TYR A 499 12.66 -28.07 14.13
N ASP A 500 13.21 -29.15 13.57
CA ASP A 500 14.58 -29.57 13.90
C ASP A 500 15.63 -28.63 13.32
N GLU A 501 16.83 -28.56 13.90
CA GLU A 501 17.89 -27.65 13.41
C GLU A 501 18.35 -27.93 11.98
N GLU A 502 18.22 -29.18 11.53
CA GLU A 502 18.50 -29.58 10.15
C GLU A 502 17.47 -29.00 9.16
N ALA A 503 16.23 -28.77 9.60
CA ALA A 503 15.15 -28.24 8.77
C ALA A 503 14.97 -26.72 8.91
N PHE A 504 15.26 -26.16 10.09
CA PHE A 504 15.16 -24.74 10.38
C PHE A 504 16.24 -24.34 11.38
N SER A 505 17.43 -24.12 10.85
CA SER A 505 18.63 -23.79 11.63
C SER A 505 18.52 -22.40 12.26
N PHE A 506 19.27 -22.17 13.34
CA PHE A 506 19.42 -20.85 13.94
C PHE A 506 19.81 -19.75 12.93
N ASN A 507 20.70 -20.05 11.99
CA ASN A 507 21.15 -19.08 10.99
C ASN A 507 20.01 -18.60 10.05
N HIS A 508 19.08 -19.50 9.72
CA HIS A 508 17.88 -19.15 8.94
C HIS A 508 16.95 -18.23 9.75
N VAL A 509 16.74 -18.50 11.04
CA VAL A 509 15.94 -17.63 11.94
C VAL A 509 16.59 -16.24 12.06
N TRP A 510 17.91 -16.22 12.28
CA TRP A 510 18.71 -15.01 12.38
C TRP A 510 18.60 -14.16 11.11
N ASN A 511 18.88 -14.74 9.93
CA ASN A 511 18.82 -14.01 8.67
C ASN A 511 17.41 -13.47 8.41
N LEU A 512 16.36 -14.27 8.64
CA LEU A 512 14.98 -13.80 8.49
C LEU A 512 14.69 -12.59 9.39
N LEU A 513 15.07 -12.63 10.67
CA LEU A 513 14.76 -11.55 11.62
C LEU A 513 15.69 -10.32 11.49
N TYR A 514 16.93 -10.50 11.06
CA TYR A 514 17.88 -9.41 10.81
C TYR A 514 17.49 -8.60 9.56
N HIS A 515 17.09 -9.29 8.49
CA HIS A 515 16.65 -8.66 7.25
C HIS A 515 15.28 -7.98 7.37
N GLU A 516 14.40 -8.47 8.25
CA GLU A 516 13.10 -7.81 8.52
C GLU A 516 13.23 -6.44 9.23
N ASN A 517 14.39 -6.13 9.84
CA ASN A 517 14.63 -4.88 10.57
C ASN A 517 15.49 -3.85 9.79
N SER A 518 15.97 -4.18 8.59
CA SER A 518 16.88 -3.31 7.81
C SER A 518 16.24 -2.92 6.46
N PRO A 519 16.12 -1.63 6.09
CA PRO A 519 15.63 -1.22 4.76
C PRO A 519 16.75 -1.24 3.69
N PRO A 520 16.49 -1.53 2.37
CA PRO A 520 15.26 -2.07 1.76
C PRO A 520 15.44 -3.35 0.88
N SER A 521 14.32 -4.10 0.73
CA SER A 521 13.90 -5.02 -0.36
C SER A 521 14.83 -6.16 -0.82
N PHE A 522 14.37 -7.42 -0.71
CA PHE A 522 15.03 -8.57 -1.37
C PHE A 522 14.20 -9.19 -2.50
N PHE A 523 14.92 -9.51 -3.59
CA PHE A 523 14.49 -10.33 -4.72
C PHE A 523 15.01 -11.76 -4.53
N THR A 524 14.14 -12.77 -4.54
CA THR A 524 14.61 -14.17 -4.67
C THR A 524 14.45 -14.65 -6.12
N PRO A 525 15.29 -15.58 -6.61
CA PRO A 525 15.18 -16.15 -7.96
C PRO A 525 13.90 -16.94 -8.25
N TYR A 526 13.03 -17.21 -7.25
CA TYR A 526 11.82 -18.02 -7.41
C TYR A 526 10.52 -17.32 -6.96
N GLY A 527 10.54 -15.98 -6.81
CA GLY A 527 9.37 -15.11 -6.55
C GLY A 527 8.78 -15.16 -5.13
N PRO A 528 7.72 -14.39 -4.82
CA PRO A 528 7.43 -13.02 -5.24
C PRO A 528 8.11 -11.99 -4.29
N ALA A 529 7.99 -10.70 -4.63
CA ALA A 529 8.57 -9.57 -3.88
C ALA A 529 8.15 -9.56 -2.40
N ILE A 530 9.11 -9.36 -1.50
CA ILE A 530 8.87 -9.19 -0.07
C ILE A 530 8.91 -7.69 0.23
N PRO A 531 7.76 -7.02 0.49
CA PRO A 531 7.78 -5.66 0.99
C PRO A 531 8.37 -5.67 2.41
N GLY A 532 9.55 -5.08 2.55
CA GLY A 532 10.07 -4.75 3.87
C GLY A 532 9.21 -3.63 4.45
N PHE A 533 8.28 -3.97 5.34
CA PHE A 533 7.86 -3.14 6.46
C PHE A 533 6.79 -3.87 7.29
N TYR A 534 7.13 -4.16 8.55
CA TYR A 534 6.21 -4.64 9.59
C TYR A 534 5.27 -3.53 10.12
N LEU A 535 5.21 -2.35 9.46
CA LEU A 535 4.48 -1.16 9.96
C LEU A 535 3.58 -0.44 8.94
N ILE A 536 3.48 -0.87 7.67
CA ILE A 536 2.73 -0.09 6.66
C ILE A 536 1.22 0.02 6.94
N GLU A 537 0.63 -0.77 7.84
CA GLU A 537 -0.81 -0.65 8.17
C GLU A 537 -1.14 -0.86 9.67
N ARG A 538 -0.14 -0.78 10.57
CA ARG A 538 -0.37 -1.02 12.02
C ARG A 538 -0.60 0.24 12.86
N SER A 539 0.00 1.37 12.48
CA SER A 539 -0.22 2.65 13.17
C SER A 539 -0.41 3.79 12.16
N THR A 540 -1.65 4.28 12.13
CA THR A 540 -2.11 5.46 11.40
C THR A 540 -2.40 6.63 12.34
N ALA A 541 -1.79 6.63 13.53
CA ALA A 541 -1.98 7.68 14.54
C ALA A 541 -0.65 8.01 15.20
N ARG A 542 -0.13 9.23 14.97
CA ARG A 542 1.08 9.81 15.57
C ARG A 542 2.39 9.01 15.35
N GLU A 543 3.50 9.72 15.18
CA GLU A 543 4.83 9.07 15.18
C GLU A 543 5.04 8.23 16.44
N GLU A 544 4.43 8.65 17.55
CA GLU A 544 4.50 7.99 18.84
C GLU A 544 3.96 6.54 18.83
N ASP A 545 2.83 6.28 18.17
CA ASP A 545 2.29 4.91 18.12
C ASP A 545 3.05 4.04 17.11
N ARG A 546 3.64 4.64 16.05
CA ARG A 546 4.56 3.92 15.15
C ARG A 546 5.82 3.47 15.90
N ILE A 547 6.35 4.35 16.75
CA ILE A 547 7.46 4.02 17.63
C ILE A 547 7.04 2.96 18.66
N ALA A 548 5.80 3.02 19.20
CA ALA A 548 5.28 2.00 20.10
C ALA A 548 5.13 0.62 19.42
N ASP A 549 4.63 0.58 18.19
CA ASP A 549 4.53 -0.65 17.40
C ASP A 549 5.88 -1.22 17.00
N LEU A 550 6.83 -0.34 16.66
CA LEU A 550 8.23 -0.72 16.41
C LEU A 550 8.85 -1.34 17.66
N VAL A 551 8.62 -0.75 18.83
CA VAL A 551 9.02 -1.33 20.12
C VAL A 551 8.42 -2.72 20.33
N LEU A 552 7.12 -2.89 20.07
CA LEU A 552 6.45 -4.20 20.19
C LEU A 552 6.99 -5.22 19.19
N ALA A 553 7.35 -4.79 17.97
CA ALA A 553 7.98 -5.63 16.96
C ALA A 553 9.37 -6.09 17.41
N ASN A 554 10.21 -5.16 17.88
CA ASN A 554 11.55 -5.44 18.40
C ASN A 554 11.49 -6.43 19.57
N ILE A 555 10.55 -6.26 20.50
CA ILE A 555 10.34 -7.20 21.60
C ILE A 555 9.97 -8.60 21.09
N ASN A 556 9.16 -8.71 20.04
CA ASN A 556 8.82 -10.00 19.43
C ASN A 556 10.03 -10.66 18.75
N TYR A 557 10.84 -9.88 18.03
CA TYR A 557 12.08 -10.36 17.43
C TYR A 557 13.04 -10.89 18.50
N VAL A 558 13.25 -10.12 19.58
CA VAL A 558 14.06 -10.51 20.73
C VAL A 558 13.55 -11.81 21.34
N ASN A 559 12.25 -11.92 21.60
CA ASN A 559 11.67 -13.14 22.17
C ASN A 559 11.87 -14.37 21.29
N THR A 560 11.78 -14.20 19.97
CA THR A 560 11.98 -15.28 18.99
C THR A 560 13.45 -15.71 18.97
N LEU A 561 14.39 -14.76 18.89
CA LEU A 561 15.83 -15.04 18.92
C LEU A 561 16.26 -15.69 20.24
N LEU A 562 15.76 -15.21 21.37
CA LEU A 562 16.03 -15.81 22.68
C LEU A 562 15.51 -17.25 22.78
N SER A 563 14.35 -17.53 22.17
CA SER A 563 13.80 -18.89 22.11
C SER A 563 14.67 -19.79 21.23
N ALA A 564 15.17 -19.27 20.11
CA ALA A 564 16.09 -19.98 19.22
C ALA A 564 17.44 -20.27 19.93
N LEU A 565 18.02 -19.28 20.60
CA LEU A 565 19.26 -19.43 21.37
C LEU A 565 19.11 -20.42 22.53
N ARG A 566 18.00 -20.35 23.27
CA ARG A 566 17.72 -21.31 24.35
C ARG A 566 17.65 -22.76 23.84
N ARG A 567 17.19 -22.96 22.60
CA ARG A 567 17.13 -24.27 21.95
C ARG A 567 18.50 -24.78 21.52
N ARG A 568 19.30 -23.91 20.90
CA ARG A 568 20.67 -24.23 20.46
C ARG A 568 21.59 -24.48 21.66
N TRP A 569 21.45 -23.66 22.71
CA TRP A 569 22.31 -23.67 23.90
C TRP A 569 21.53 -23.89 25.20
N PRO A 570 20.98 -25.09 25.43
CA PRO A 570 20.15 -25.39 26.60
C PRO A 570 20.91 -25.36 27.93
N LYS A 571 22.25 -25.35 27.90
CA LYS A 571 23.13 -25.17 29.07
C LYS A 571 23.90 -23.84 29.06
N GLY A 572 23.50 -22.87 28.24
CA GLY A 572 24.19 -21.58 28.14
C GLY A 572 25.66 -21.74 27.72
N SER A 573 26.59 -21.15 28.48
CA SER A 573 28.03 -21.15 28.17
C SER A 573 28.67 -22.52 28.03
N GLU A 574 28.22 -23.53 28.77
CA GLU A 574 28.73 -24.89 28.59
C GLU A 574 28.44 -25.44 27.17
N SER A 575 27.29 -25.03 26.59
CA SER A 575 26.92 -25.45 25.23
C SER A 575 27.77 -24.71 24.19
N VAL A 576 27.96 -23.41 24.39
CA VAL A 576 28.82 -22.56 23.55
C VAL A 576 30.26 -23.08 23.55
N PHE A 577 30.83 -23.38 24.72
CA PHE A 577 32.19 -23.87 24.86
C PHE A 577 32.40 -25.22 24.16
N LYS A 578 31.45 -26.16 24.33
CA LYS A 578 31.49 -27.45 23.63
C LYS A 578 31.38 -27.33 22.11
N GLU A 579 30.63 -26.36 21.62
CA GLU A 579 30.50 -26.10 20.19
C GLU A 579 31.78 -25.49 19.60
N ARG A 580 32.40 -24.53 20.31
CA ARG A 580 33.69 -23.93 19.93
C ARG A 580 34.83 -24.95 19.86
N GLN A 581 34.89 -25.90 20.81
CA GLN A 581 35.88 -26.98 20.76
C GLN A 581 35.74 -27.92 19.56
N ARG A 582 34.59 -27.93 18.88
CA ARG A 582 34.32 -28.85 17.75
C ARG A 582 34.57 -28.24 16.38
N ARG A 583 34.74 -26.92 16.28
CA ARG A 583 34.88 -26.21 15.00
C ARG A 583 35.97 -25.15 15.12
N ASP A 584 37.19 -25.49 14.67
CA ASP A 584 38.27 -24.52 14.53
C ASP A 584 37.87 -23.47 13.46
N GLY A 585 37.82 -22.19 13.85
CA GLY A 585 37.76 -21.05 12.93
C GLY A 585 36.38 -20.51 12.53
N TYR A 586 35.30 -20.78 13.27
CA TYR A 586 33.96 -20.29 12.88
C TYR A 586 33.65 -18.86 13.36
N VAL A 587 33.16 -18.00 12.45
CA VAL A 587 32.56 -16.69 12.76
C VAL A 587 31.20 -16.91 13.43
N ASP A 588 31.09 -16.58 14.71
CA ASP A 588 30.02 -17.05 15.62
C ASP A 588 28.68 -16.32 15.37
N SER A 589 27.82 -16.88 14.50
CA SER A 589 26.43 -16.42 14.29
C SER A 589 25.65 -16.15 15.60
N GLY A 590 26.01 -16.81 16.71
CA GLY A 590 25.39 -16.57 18.01
C GLY A 590 25.86 -15.29 18.69
N ASP A 591 27.12 -14.88 18.50
CA ASP A 591 27.64 -13.62 19.05
C ASP A 591 26.97 -12.42 18.36
N TYR A 592 26.81 -12.44 17.03
CA TYR A 592 26.05 -11.42 16.29
C TYR A 592 24.60 -11.31 16.74
N ALA A 593 23.96 -12.44 17.02
CA ALA A 593 22.59 -12.45 17.51
C ALA A 593 22.48 -11.88 18.93
N VAL A 594 23.46 -12.11 19.80
CA VAL A 594 23.51 -11.50 21.12
C VAL A 594 23.70 -9.98 21.01
N THR A 595 24.64 -9.51 20.19
CA THR A 595 24.84 -8.06 19.93
C THR A 595 23.56 -7.41 19.44
N TYR A 596 22.85 -8.06 18.54
CA TYR A 596 21.62 -7.54 17.97
C TYR A 596 20.43 -7.56 18.93
N ILE A 597 20.30 -8.60 19.78
CA ILE A 597 19.32 -8.60 20.87
C ILE A 597 19.57 -7.41 21.80
N VAL A 598 20.84 -7.14 22.17
CA VAL A 598 21.20 -5.98 22.99
C VAL A 598 20.82 -4.68 22.28
N GLN A 599 21.16 -4.56 21.00
CA GLN A 599 20.83 -3.39 20.19
C GLN A 599 19.32 -3.14 20.16
N LEU A 600 18.51 -4.13 19.78
CA LEU A 600 17.05 -4.01 19.73
C LEU A 600 16.45 -3.60 21.08
N LEU A 601 16.94 -4.17 22.18
CA LEU A 601 16.45 -3.83 23.53
C LEU A 601 16.85 -2.42 23.96
N ASN A 602 18.07 -1.98 23.63
CA ASN A 602 18.54 -0.62 23.92
C ASN A 602 17.78 0.42 23.09
N ASP A 603 17.63 0.18 21.79
CA ASP A 603 16.88 1.04 20.88
C ASP A 603 15.43 1.16 21.36
N SER A 604 14.79 0.03 21.70
CA SER A 604 13.45 0.05 22.28
C SER A 604 13.37 0.76 23.63
N SER A 605 14.37 0.62 24.51
CA SER A 605 14.43 1.36 25.78
C SER A 605 14.49 2.87 25.56
N GLN A 606 15.31 3.34 24.63
CA GLN A 606 15.41 4.76 24.26
C GLN A 606 14.10 5.28 23.66
N MET A 607 13.52 4.52 22.74
CA MET A 607 12.23 4.81 22.11
C MET A 607 11.12 4.95 23.16
N VAL A 608 10.99 4.00 24.09
CA VAL A 608 9.94 4.06 25.12
C VAL A 608 10.17 5.17 26.14
N SER A 609 11.42 5.46 26.49
CA SER A 609 11.75 6.62 27.32
C SER A 609 11.33 7.93 26.65
N ALA A 610 11.50 8.06 25.33
CA ALA A 610 11.03 9.20 24.56
C ALA A 610 9.49 9.27 24.48
N LEU A 611 8.82 8.12 24.38
CA LEU A 611 7.36 8.01 24.36
C LEU A 611 6.67 8.22 25.71
N ASN A 612 7.41 8.13 26.81
CA ASN A 612 6.86 8.15 28.17
C ASN A 612 5.68 7.17 28.37
N ALA A 613 5.82 5.93 27.87
CA ALA A 613 4.78 4.89 27.90
C ALA A 613 5.09 3.80 28.96
N PRO A 614 4.51 3.87 30.19
CA PRO A 614 4.92 3.01 31.31
C PRO A 614 4.65 1.53 31.07
N HIS A 615 3.60 1.21 30.31
CA HIS A 615 3.25 -0.17 29.99
C HIS A 615 4.28 -0.84 29.06
N LEU A 616 4.86 -0.10 28.11
CA LEU A 616 5.94 -0.59 27.25
C LEU A 616 7.26 -0.75 28.03
N HIS A 617 7.53 0.12 29.01
CA HIS A 617 8.69 -0.04 29.91
C HIS A 617 8.64 -1.37 30.64
N ILE A 618 7.46 -1.80 31.11
CA ILE A 618 7.27 -3.10 31.76
C ILE A 618 7.55 -4.25 30.77
N LEU A 619 7.13 -4.13 29.51
CA LEU A 619 7.37 -5.17 28.49
C LEU A 619 8.86 -5.28 28.14
N ILE A 620 9.56 -4.16 27.98
CA ILE A 620 11.01 -4.13 27.74
C ILE A 620 11.76 -4.68 28.94
N ALA A 621 11.41 -4.29 30.17
CA ALA A 621 12.02 -4.82 31.38
C ALA A 621 11.86 -6.35 31.48
N ARG A 622 10.68 -6.88 31.12
CA ARG A 622 10.46 -8.33 31.04
C ARG A 622 11.35 -8.99 29.97
N ALA A 623 11.52 -8.35 28.82
CA ALA A 623 12.39 -8.85 27.76
C ALA A 623 13.87 -8.86 28.21
N TRP A 624 14.33 -7.82 28.91
CA TRP A 624 15.65 -7.77 29.55
C TRP A 624 15.86 -8.88 30.58
N ILE A 625 14.90 -9.12 31.47
CA ILE A 625 14.98 -10.21 32.46
C ILE A 625 15.06 -11.57 31.75
N ARG A 626 14.28 -11.77 30.68
CA ARG A 626 14.32 -13.00 29.88
C ARG A 626 15.67 -13.16 29.18
N ALA A 627 16.21 -12.08 28.62
CA ALA A 627 17.53 -12.06 28.00
C ALA A 627 18.61 -12.42 29.02
N ASP A 628 18.61 -11.82 30.21
CA ASP A 628 19.58 -12.14 31.26
C ASP A 628 19.47 -13.60 31.73
N SER A 629 18.26 -14.13 31.86
CA SER A 629 18.06 -15.54 32.23
C SER A 629 18.61 -16.53 31.19
N ILE A 630 18.57 -16.18 29.91
CA ILE A 630 18.97 -17.09 28.81
C ILE A 630 20.44 -16.88 28.43
N LEU A 631 20.90 -15.62 28.42
CA LEU A 631 22.22 -15.20 27.95
C LEU A 631 23.21 -14.97 29.09
N GLY A 632 22.77 -14.80 30.34
CA GLY A 632 23.58 -14.49 31.53
C GLY A 632 24.78 -15.41 31.77
N GLY A 633 24.75 -16.62 31.21
CA GLY A 633 25.87 -17.57 31.26
C GLY A 633 26.95 -17.34 30.19
N ILE A 634 26.62 -16.73 29.05
CA ILE A 634 27.45 -16.59 27.85
C ILE A 634 28.53 -15.51 28.08
N GLU A 635 29.79 -15.84 27.81
CA GLU A 635 30.95 -14.99 28.09
C GLU A 635 30.86 -13.62 27.38
N TYR A 636 30.40 -13.60 26.13
CA TYR A 636 30.16 -12.37 25.38
C TYR A 636 29.07 -11.48 26.01
N TRP A 637 27.97 -12.06 26.51
CA TRP A 637 26.94 -11.30 27.24
C TRP A 637 27.49 -10.71 28.55
N LYS A 638 28.37 -11.43 29.25
CA LYS A 638 29.06 -10.90 30.44
C LYS A 638 29.96 -9.71 30.10
N GLN A 639 30.66 -9.74 28.96
CA GLN A 639 31.43 -8.61 28.46
C GLN A 639 30.53 -7.40 28.15
N GLN A 640 29.43 -7.59 27.42
CA GLN A 640 28.46 -6.51 27.14
C GLN A 640 27.88 -5.91 28.43
N ARG A 641 27.62 -6.74 29.46
CA ARG A 641 27.15 -6.29 30.78
C ARG A 641 28.15 -5.37 31.50
N LEU A 642 29.46 -5.58 31.29
CA LEU A 642 30.52 -4.72 31.83
C LEU A 642 30.57 -3.36 31.11
N TYR A 643 30.23 -3.31 29.82
CA TYR A 643 30.17 -2.05 29.04
C TYR A 643 28.87 -1.25 29.26
N LEU A 644 27.77 -1.91 29.61
CA LEU A 644 26.49 -1.27 29.95
C LEU A 644 26.48 -0.66 31.37
N GLY A 645 27.56 -0.82 32.13
CA GLY A 645 27.77 -0.25 33.46
C GLY A 645 28.55 1.06 33.45
N SER A 646 27.99 2.11 32.86
CA SER A 646 28.17 3.51 33.28
C SER A 646 27.28 4.40 32.40
N PRO A 647 26.37 5.22 32.97
CA PRO A 647 25.69 6.23 32.17
C PRO A 647 26.75 7.19 31.64
N ARG A 648 26.88 7.32 30.32
CA ARG A 648 27.60 8.46 29.73
C ARG A 648 26.84 9.71 30.17
N SER A 649 27.36 10.37 31.20
CA SER A 649 26.99 11.73 31.54
C SER A 649 27.19 12.61 30.31
N LEU A 650 26.16 13.39 30.00
CA LEU A 650 26.22 14.59 29.17
C LEU A 650 27.48 15.41 29.53
N THR A 651 28.50 15.39 28.68
CA THR A 651 29.55 16.42 28.61
C THR A 651 30.28 16.30 27.28
N THR A 652 29.77 16.98 26.25
CA THR A 652 30.40 18.06 25.44
C THR A 652 29.70 18.18 24.11
#